data_AF-A0A6J8AI92-F1
#
_entry.id   AF-A0A6J8AI92-F1
#
_cell.length_a   1.000
_cell.length_b   1.000
_cell.length_c   1.000
_cell.angle_alpha   90.00
_cell.angle_beta   90.00
_cell.angle_gamma   90.00
#
_symmetry.space_group_name_H-M   'P 1'
#
loop_
_entity.id
_entity.type
_entity.pdbx_description
1 polymer ?
#
loop_
_entity_poly.entity_id
_entity_poly.type
_entity_poly.pdbx_seq_one_letter_code
_entity_poly.pdbx_strand_id
1 'polypeptide(L)'
;MCETSKKSKKLFEEFSCTGEVLSLMPTVLKNVQKAGHLADFINLLKLISVDKFPLNNISFLLLLEVARWYSLENTTKMFYSDQCMRFWKVLYRLFHGKALRFMQEVKSSGQILNKSTSRGQFDPQDTNINFAVPDIKTVNNYESCTIDIPKQIQPGLIEQAIQMKPKTDTYVLSVDGKKLAPGLTKDNGDIDLFGYGMEDSIQKLRLRLKTEKDVVTSTRDDWSTMSPAEKCQKLQDIVLIISYRIKDLRLLFMKQKLALSKFHKEAGDDWRSSRFVYAISSTQAQIYQVRQMVKELLDVNNSLICVGASVRNQADVFVSDMQTDCFSQDNWITLKDQSSIPEDLKTTPRFIKQRSEEWFQLREKFKVTGSSLYKALGLDLLKNQQSHFDKVISGKKSTEEFSEEVKKRMEHGTINEINATATLVSKFLPFYYPEMKYIEEGVHLVNDNDQPYIIVSPDGSLGYMDTLSSSDPVPLIGCEFKCPVATEYKTPVHYEIPKRYVTQVLSEMAAMDVKELMYLCWTEESSTVFSLYAGLKKVQLCSGIFNHSIDVLFAGLKKSVCWTEESSTVFRAKFDADLWKLVTDEIKDVYLCQTPKRPTRLSERSKLISEKIEVYRKTMVTFLCEIPSVKATSREISQTHVNSPYVFPVVTKGSVDQSTENIELTLCNVNRVIDETYEICVEGRPPKS
;
A
#
# COMPACT_ATOMS: atom_id res chain seq x y z
N MET A 1 76.35 -35.48 -17.08
CA MET A 1 76.07 -34.37 -18.02
C MET A 1 75.16 -34.87 -19.12
N CYS A 2 74.33 -33.98 -19.70
CA CYS A 2 73.57 -34.10 -20.96
C CYS A 2 73.25 -35.49 -21.54
N GLU A 3 72.00 -35.96 -21.36
CA GLU A 3 71.21 -36.46 -22.52
C GLU A 3 69.68 -36.52 -22.30
N THR A 4 69.20 -36.66 -21.06
CA THR A 4 67.76 -36.70 -20.76
C THR A 4 67.00 -35.37 -20.98
N SER A 5 67.71 -34.25 -21.19
CA SER A 5 67.13 -32.90 -21.33
C SER A 5 66.38 -32.64 -22.65
N LYS A 6 66.53 -33.47 -23.69
CA LYS A 6 65.92 -33.21 -25.02
C LYS A 6 64.53 -33.80 -25.21
N LYS A 7 64.15 -34.87 -24.49
CA LYS A 7 62.80 -35.47 -24.60
C LYS A 7 61.73 -34.75 -23.77
N SER A 8 62.07 -34.13 -22.64
CA SER A 8 61.09 -33.35 -21.85
C SER A 8 60.76 -32.00 -22.49
N LYS A 9 61.72 -31.32 -23.14
CA LYS A 9 61.45 -30.06 -23.87
C LYS A 9 60.44 -30.25 -25.00
N LYS A 10 60.56 -31.34 -25.77
CA LYS A 10 59.66 -31.60 -26.91
C LYS A 10 58.21 -31.94 -26.52
N LEU A 11 57.95 -32.24 -25.25
CA LEU A 11 56.60 -32.46 -24.69
C LEU A 11 55.96 -31.17 -24.13
N PHE A 12 56.75 -30.10 -23.95
CA PHE A 12 56.26 -28.78 -23.52
C PHE A 12 56.05 -27.81 -24.70
N GLU A 13 56.57 -28.12 -25.89
CA GLU A 13 56.45 -27.29 -27.09
C GLU A 13 55.07 -27.44 -27.80
N GLU A 14 54.20 -28.36 -27.38
CA GLU A 14 52.86 -28.57 -27.96
C GLU A 14 51.71 -27.82 -27.23
N PHE A 15 51.96 -27.19 -26.08
CA PHE A 15 50.92 -26.45 -25.33
C PHE A 15 51.08 -24.93 -25.47
N SER A 16 50.52 -24.36 -26.55
CA SER A 16 50.51 -22.90 -26.79
C SER A 16 49.90 -22.09 -25.63
N CYS A 17 48.98 -22.67 -24.87
CA CYS A 17 48.30 -22.03 -23.74
C CYS A 17 49.15 -21.89 -22.46
N THR A 18 50.29 -22.58 -22.32
CA THR A 18 51.03 -22.59 -21.04
C THR A 18 51.58 -21.21 -20.67
N GLY A 19 52.09 -20.44 -21.64
CA GLY A 19 52.57 -19.08 -21.40
C GLY A 19 51.46 -18.11 -21.01
N GLU A 20 50.29 -18.23 -21.65
CA GLU A 20 49.12 -17.39 -21.36
C GLU A 20 48.60 -17.64 -19.94
N VAL A 21 48.37 -18.91 -19.56
CA VAL A 21 47.93 -19.29 -18.21
C VAL A 21 48.90 -18.76 -17.16
N LEU A 22 50.21 -18.95 -17.34
CA LEU A 22 51.22 -18.45 -16.41
C LEU A 22 51.20 -16.92 -16.26
N SER A 23 50.88 -16.18 -17.33
CA SER A 23 50.78 -14.71 -17.26
C SER A 23 49.53 -14.23 -16.52
N LEU A 24 48.42 -14.98 -16.56
CA LEU A 24 47.17 -14.66 -15.87
C LEU A 24 47.20 -15.05 -14.37
N MET A 25 47.93 -16.10 -14.01
CA MET A 25 47.93 -16.67 -12.65
C MET A 25 48.18 -15.65 -11.51
N PRO A 26 49.12 -14.69 -11.59
CA PRO A 26 49.32 -13.69 -10.53
C PRO A 26 48.06 -12.86 -10.24
N THR A 27 47.33 -12.47 -11.30
CA THR A 27 46.08 -11.70 -11.19
C THR A 27 44.94 -12.58 -10.66
N VAL A 28 44.84 -13.82 -11.13
CA VAL A 28 43.85 -14.80 -10.62
C VAL A 28 44.05 -15.04 -9.12
N LEU A 29 45.27 -15.36 -8.69
CA LEU A 29 45.59 -15.61 -7.29
C LEU A 29 45.28 -14.39 -6.41
N LYS A 30 45.63 -13.18 -6.86
CA LYS A 30 45.30 -11.92 -6.15
C LYS A 30 43.78 -11.72 -6.00
N ASN A 31 43.00 -11.98 -7.04
CA ASN A 31 41.54 -11.80 -7.01
C ASN A 31 40.88 -12.87 -6.13
N VAL A 32 41.29 -14.13 -6.23
CA VAL A 32 40.80 -15.24 -5.40
C VAL A 32 41.19 -15.03 -3.92
N GLN A 33 42.37 -14.46 -3.65
CA GLN A 33 42.78 -14.05 -2.29
C GLN A 33 41.91 -12.92 -1.75
N LYS A 34 41.62 -11.89 -2.56
CA LYS A 34 40.70 -10.79 -2.18
C LYS A 34 39.29 -11.31 -1.86
N ALA A 35 38.85 -12.38 -2.50
CA ALA A 35 37.59 -13.07 -2.23
C ALA A 35 37.66 -14.07 -1.05
N GLY A 36 38.82 -14.30 -0.44
CA GLY A 36 38.99 -15.20 0.71
C GLY A 36 39.14 -16.70 0.37
N HIS A 37 39.19 -17.08 -0.91
CA HIS A 37 39.13 -18.49 -1.36
C HIS A 37 40.48 -19.07 -1.84
N LEU A 38 41.61 -18.39 -1.55
CA LEU A 38 42.94 -18.78 -2.08
C LEU A 38 43.36 -20.20 -1.68
N ALA A 39 43.08 -20.61 -0.43
CA ALA A 39 43.45 -21.93 0.07
C ALA A 39 42.71 -23.05 -0.70
N ASP A 40 41.40 -22.90 -0.89
CA ASP A 40 40.56 -23.88 -1.58
C ASP A 40 40.91 -23.98 -3.07
N PHE A 41 41.19 -22.83 -3.71
CA PHE A 41 41.63 -22.79 -5.10
C PHE A 41 42.99 -23.48 -5.30
N ILE A 42 43.96 -23.24 -4.41
CA ILE A 42 45.24 -23.97 -4.41
C ILE A 42 45.02 -25.47 -4.19
N ASN A 43 44.09 -25.86 -3.31
CA ASN A 43 43.78 -27.27 -3.07
C ASN A 43 43.13 -27.92 -4.30
N LEU A 44 42.22 -27.24 -4.99
CA LEU A 44 41.64 -27.71 -6.27
C LEU A 44 42.73 -27.91 -7.33
N LEU A 45 43.61 -26.92 -7.53
CA LEU A 45 44.73 -27.03 -8.48
C LEU A 45 45.68 -28.19 -8.13
N LYS A 46 45.98 -28.38 -6.84
CA LYS A 46 46.77 -29.54 -6.37
C LYS A 46 46.08 -30.85 -6.72
N LEU A 47 44.79 -31.02 -6.38
CA LEU A 47 44.05 -32.25 -6.65
C LEU A 47 43.96 -32.57 -8.15
N ILE A 48 43.79 -31.55 -9.00
CA ILE A 48 43.83 -31.70 -10.47
C ILE A 48 45.25 -32.12 -10.92
N SER A 49 46.30 -31.47 -10.42
CA SER A 49 47.69 -31.76 -10.82
C SER A 49 48.19 -33.17 -10.49
N VAL A 50 47.52 -33.88 -9.58
CA VAL A 50 47.82 -35.27 -9.20
C VAL A 50 46.70 -36.26 -9.59
N ASP A 51 45.82 -35.85 -10.52
CA ASP A 51 44.69 -36.64 -11.03
C ASP A 51 43.76 -37.24 -9.95
N LYS A 52 43.62 -36.52 -8.83
CA LYS A 52 42.71 -36.89 -7.72
C LYS A 52 41.36 -36.21 -7.80
N PHE A 53 41.19 -35.23 -8.68
CA PHE A 53 39.92 -34.56 -8.90
C PHE A 53 39.34 -34.91 -10.28
N PRO A 54 38.22 -35.65 -10.36
CA PRO A 54 37.65 -36.08 -11.63
C PRO A 54 37.16 -34.88 -12.46
N LEU A 55 37.84 -34.59 -13.57
CA LEU A 55 37.49 -33.47 -14.47
C LEU A 55 36.17 -33.67 -15.23
N ASN A 56 35.63 -34.89 -15.24
CA ASN A 56 34.28 -35.21 -15.70
C ASN A 56 33.21 -35.10 -14.58
N ASN A 57 33.55 -34.58 -13.40
CA ASN A 57 32.58 -34.35 -12.34
C ASN A 57 31.61 -33.22 -12.73
N ILE A 58 30.31 -33.44 -12.51
CA ILE A 58 29.28 -32.47 -12.88
C ILE A 58 29.50 -31.09 -12.25
N SER A 59 29.95 -31.01 -10.99
CA SER A 59 30.20 -29.72 -10.32
C SER A 59 31.32 -28.91 -10.99
N PHE A 60 32.30 -29.59 -11.58
CA PHE A 60 33.39 -28.95 -12.32
C PHE A 60 32.94 -28.50 -13.71
N LEU A 61 32.18 -29.34 -14.42
CA LEU A 61 31.62 -28.98 -15.72
C LEU A 61 30.62 -27.82 -15.62
N LEU A 62 29.83 -27.76 -14.54
CA LEU A 62 28.96 -26.62 -14.24
C LEU A 62 29.74 -25.34 -13.92
N LEU A 63 30.86 -25.43 -13.18
CA LEU A 63 31.76 -24.30 -12.96
C LEU A 63 32.34 -23.76 -14.29
N LEU A 64 32.77 -24.66 -15.19
CA LEU A 64 33.22 -24.27 -16.53
C LEU A 64 32.11 -23.66 -17.38
N GLU A 65 30.84 -24.05 -17.18
CA GLU A 65 29.70 -23.43 -17.85
C GLU A 65 29.34 -22.05 -17.29
N VAL A 66 29.55 -21.80 -16.00
CA VAL A 66 29.48 -20.43 -15.42
C VAL A 66 30.61 -19.55 -15.96
N ALA A 67 31.84 -20.07 -16.01
CA ALA A 67 32.96 -19.34 -16.63
C ALA A 67 32.69 -19.02 -18.10
N ARG A 68 32.14 -19.98 -18.87
CA ARG A 68 31.71 -19.77 -20.25
C ARG A 68 30.60 -18.72 -20.35
N TRP A 69 29.60 -18.77 -19.47
CA TRP A 69 28.49 -17.81 -19.47
C TRP A 69 28.99 -16.36 -19.42
N TYR A 70 29.84 -16.04 -18.44
CA TYR A 70 30.42 -14.72 -18.30
C TYR A 70 31.43 -14.35 -19.41
N SER A 71 31.95 -15.30 -20.18
CA SER A 71 32.81 -15.02 -21.34
C SER A 71 32.05 -14.77 -22.65
N LEU A 72 30.71 -14.84 -22.68
CA LEU A 72 29.93 -14.58 -23.88
C LEU A 72 29.70 -13.07 -24.07
N GLU A 73 29.58 -12.64 -25.33
CA GLU A 73 29.03 -11.31 -25.67
C GLU A 73 27.52 -11.20 -25.37
N ASN A 74 26.83 -12.34 -25.28
CA ASN A 74 25.37 -12.42 -25.18
C ASN A 74 24.97 -13.79 -24.64
N THR A 75 24.14 -13.80 -23.59
CA THR A 75 23.60 -15.00 -22.94
C THR A 75 22.93 -16.01 -23.89
N THR A 76 22.39 -15.57 -25.02
CA THR A 76 21.75 -16.45 -26.02
C THR A 76 22.73 -17.30 -26.82
N LYS A 77 24.03 -16.95 -26.82
CA LYS A 77 25.11 -17.75 -27.43
C LYS A 77 25.58 -18.91 -26.52
N MET A 78 24.89 -19.17 -25.41
CA MET A 78 25.32 -20.22 -24.47
C MET A 78 25.08 -21.63 -25.02
N PHE A 79 26.16 -22.39 -25.12
CA PHE A 79 26.14 -23.82 -25.42
C PHE A 79 26.51 -24.62 -24.17
N TYR A 80 25.71 -25.65 -23.90
CA TYR A 80 25.88 -26.56 -22.77
C TYR A 80 26.51 -27.86 -23.25
N SER A 81 27.38 -28.44 -22.42
CA SER A 81 27.96 -29.75 -22.65
C SER A 81 26.89 -30.84 -22.56
N ASP A 82 27.11 -31.95 -23.27
CA ASP A 82 26.19 -33.09 -23.27
C ASP A 82 25.94 -33.59 -21.83
N GLN A 83 26.98 -33.69 -21.01
CA GLN A 83 26.87 -34.14 -19.63
C GLN A 83 26.08 -33.18 -18.73
N CYS A 84 26.26 -31.86 -18.87
CA CYS A 84 25.44 -30.89 -18.14
C CYS A 84 23.98 -30.87 -18.64
N MET A 85 23.74 -31.02 -19.94
CA MET A 85 22.38 -31.16 -20.46
C MET A 85 21.68 -32.41 -19.93
N ARG A 86 22.37 -33.56 -19.82
CA ARG A 86 21.84 -34.75 -19.13
C ARG A 86 21.50 -34.45 -17.67
N PHE A 87 22.37 -33.77 -16.93
CA PHE A 87 22.12 -33.36 -15.54
C PHE A 87 20.88 -32.47 -15.41
N TRP A 88 20.78 -31.40 -16.22
CA TRP A 88 19.62 -30.51 -16.21
C TRP A 88 18.33 -31.21 -16.66
N LYS A 89 18.41 -32.17 -17.59
CA LYS A 89 17.29 -33.03 -18.00
C LYS A 89 16.80 -33.93 -16.87
N VAL A 90 17.71 -34.54 -16.11
CA VAL A 90 17.40 -35.34 -14.91
C VAL A 90 16.73 -34.44 -13.86
N LEU A 91 17.33 -33.30 -13.53
CA LEU A 91 16.82 -32.37 -12.53
C LEU A 91 15.41 -31.85 -12.90
N TYR A 92 15.18 -31.53 -14.18
CA TYR A 92 13.87 -31.15 -14.69
C TYR A 92 12.86 -32.30 -14.71
N ARG A 93 13.26 -33.54 -14.98
CA ARG A 93 12.34 -34.70 -14.89
C ARG A 93 11.91 -34.96 -13.44
N LEU A 94 12.79 -34.76 -12.46
CA LEU A 94 12.51 -34.99 -11.04
C LEU A 94 11.74 -33.84 -10.37
N PHE A 95 12.06 -32.58 -10.71
CA PHE A 95 11.60 -31.40 -9.95
C PHE A 95 10.97 -30.30 -10.83
N HIS A 96 10.76 -30.60 -12.13
CA HIS A 96 10.20 -29.69 -13.14
C HIS A 96 10.91 -28.33 -13.21
N GLY A 97 10.25 -27.33 -13.81
CA GLY A 97 10.80 -25.98 -13.96
C GLY A 97 11.02 -25.23 -12.64
N LYS A 98 10.54 -25.73 -11.48
CA LYS A 98 10.81 -25.11 -10.17
C LYS A 98 12.30 -25.19 -9.82
N ALA A 99 12.92 -26.36 -9.93
CA ALA A 99 14.34 -26.52 -9.64
C ALA A 99 15.24 -25.75 -10.62
N LEU A 100 14.92 -25.73 -11.93
CA LEU A 100 15.70 -24.93 -12.89
C LEU A 100 15.67 -23.44 -12.54
N ARG A 101 14.51 -22.88 -12.14
CA ARG A 101 14.40 -21.49 -11.69
C ARG A 101 15.17 -21.21 -10.39
N PHE A 102 15.18 -22.14 -9.45
CA PHE A 102 15.99 -22.01 -8.23
C PHE A 102 17.49 -21.99 -8.55
N MET A 103 17.95 -22.92 -9.39
CA MET A 103 19.37 -23.05 -9.75
C MET A 103 19.89 -21.94 -10.67
N GLN A 104 19.02 -21.27 -11.44
CA GLN A 104 19.42 -20.18 -12.34
C GLN A 104 19.42 -18.80 -11.69
N GLU A 105 18.81 -18.67 -10.50
CA GLU A 105 18.57 -17.38 -9.84
C GLU A 105 17.76 -16.38 -10.71
N VAL A 106 18.06 -15.08 -10.62
CA VAL A 106 17.35 -14.00 -11.34
C VAL A 106 17.80 -13.86 -12.80
N LYS A 107 18.98 -14.37 -13.17
CA LYS A 107 19.51 -14.39 -14.54
C LYS A 107 19.51 -12.98 -15.15
N SER A 108 18.86 -12.78 -16.29
CA SER A 108 18.75 -11.49 -16.99
C SER A 108 17.51 -10.66 -16.58
N SER A 109 16.80 -11.03 -15.51
CA SER A 109 15.54 -10.35 -15.14
C SER A 109 15.72 -8.86 -14.85
N GLY A 110 16.86 -8.45 -14.26
CA GLY A 110 17.18 -7.04 -14.04
C GLY A 110 17.22 -6.24 -15.35
N GLN A 111 17.88 -6.78 -16.39
CA GLN A 111 17.99 -6.18 -17.73
C GLN A 111 16.66 -6.11 -18.49
N ILE A 112 15.73 -7.03 -18.20
CA ILE A 112 14.36 -7.00 -18.74
C ILE A 112 13.54 -5.90 -18.06
N LEU A 113 13.64 -5.79 -16.72
CA LEU A 113 12.85 -4.86 -15.91
C LEU A 113 13.29 -3.39 -16.13
N ASN A 114 14.59 -3.13 -16.21
CA ASN A 114 15.13 -1.79 -16.48
C ASN A 114 15.12 -1.40 -17.98
N LYS A 115 14.76 -2.34 -18.87
CA LYS A 115 14.79 -2.20 -20.34
C LYS A 115 16.14 -1.77 -20.91
N SER A 116 17.25 -2.12 -20.25
CA SER A 116 18.61 -1.73 -20.69
C SER A 116 19.05 -2.45 -21.97
N THR A 117 18.46 -3.60 -22.29
CA THR A 117 18.81 -4.42 -23.44
C THR A 117 17.58 -4.86 -24.25
N SER A 118 17.80 -5.22 -25.51
CA SER A 118 16.75 -5.80 -26.34
C SER A 118 16.52 -7.28 -26.00
N ARG A 119 15.33 -7.81 -26.29
CA ARG A 119 14.97 -9.19 -25.94
C ARG A 119 15.86 -10.19 -26.70
N GLY A 120 16.73 -10.89 -25.97
CA GLY A 120 17.71 -11.82 -26.55
C GLY A 120 19.08 -11.21 -26.80
N GLN A 121 19.34 -10.00 -26.33
CA GLN A 121 20.66 -9.35 -26.30
C GLN A 121 21.08 -8.99 -24.86
N PHE A 122 20.89 -9.93 -23.93
CA PHE A 122 21.28 -9.71 -22.53
C PHE A 122 22.79 -9.91 -22.38
N ASP A 123 23.45 -8.94 -21.77
CA ASP A 123 24.88 -8.97 -21.41
C ASP A 123 25.07 -9.93 -20.23
N PRO A 124 25.91 -10.97 -20.32
CA PRO A 124 26.18 -11.86 -19.21
C PRO A 124 26.80 -11.18 -17.98
N GLN A 125 27.58 -10.12 -18.14
CA GLN A 125 28.22 -9.39 -17.03
C GLN A 125 27.17 -8.76 -16.12
N ASP A 126 26.07 -8.26 -16.69
CA ASP A 126 24.90 -7.72 -15.98
C ASP A 126 23.89 -8.81 -15.57
N THR A 127 24.30 -10.08 -15.48
CA THR A 127 23.46 -11.17 -14.94
C THR A 127 23.94 -11.67 -13.60
N ASN A 128 22.98 -11.99 -12.73
CA ASN A 128 23.23 -12.68 -11.48
C ASN A 128 22.69 -14.11 -11.57
N ILE A 129 23.61 -15.09 -11.54
CA ILE A 129 23.34 -16.52 -11.71
C ILE A 129 24.15 -17.35 -10.70
N ASN A 130 23.51 -18.35 -10.09
CA ASN A 130 24.23 -19.42 -9.38
C ASN A 130 24.87 -20.42 -10.36
N PHE A 131 24.13 -20.80 -11.40
CA PHE A 131 24.59 -21.68 -12.47
C PHE A 131 24.10 -21.19 -13.83
N ALA A 132 24.86 -21.49 -14.88
CA ALA A 132 24.39 -21.33 -16.25
C ALA A 132 23.34 -22.43 -16.55
N VAL A 133 22.06 -22.12 -16.30
CA VAL A 133 20.97 -23.09 -16.49
C VAL A 133 20.31 -22.91 -17.87
N PRO A 134 20.18 -23.98 -18.69
CA PRO A 134 19.42 -23.96 -19.94
C PRO A 134 17.94 -23.65 -19.71
N ASP A 135 17.31 -22.96 -20.64
CA ASP A 135 15.86 -22.73 -20.57
C ASP A 135 15.06 -24.03 -20.75
N ILE A 136 13.80 -24.01 -20.30
CA ILE A 136 12.92 -25.20 -20.30
C ILE A 136 12.71 -25.77 -21.72
N LYS A 137 12.70 -24.94 -22.77
CA LYS A 137 12.55 -25.42 -24.16
C LYS A 137 13.81 -26.15 -24.60
N THR A 138 14.99 -25.58 -24.32
CA THR A 138 16.29 -26.20 -24.58
C THR A 138 16.44 -27.53 -23.83
N VAL A 139 16.04 -27.61 -22.56
CA VAL A 139 16.02 -28.88 -21.79
C VAL A 139 15.00 -29.87 -22.37
N ASN A 140 13.81 -29.44 -22.77
CA ASN A 140 12.78 -30.33 -23.33
C ASN A 140 13.20 -30.92 -24.68
N ASN A 141 13.76 -30.10 -25.57
CA ASN A 141 14.17 -30.47 -26.93
C ASN A 141 15.45 -31.33 -26.99
N TYR A 142 16.12 -31.54 -25.86
CA TYR A 142 17.34 -32.35 -25.79
C TYR A 142 17.00 -33.86 -25.72
N GLU A 143 17.40 -34.61 -26.76
CA GLU A 143 16.95 -36.00 -27.01
C GLU A 143 17.94 -37.11 -26.61
N SER A 144 19.17 -36.80 -26.19
CA SER A 144 20.28 -37.79 -26.10
C SER A 144 20.16 -38.90 -25.03
N CYS A 145 19.10 -38.89 -24.22
CA CYS A 145 19.02 -39.74 -23.03
C CYS A 145 18.44 -41.13 -23.30
N THR A 146 19.34 -42.10 -23.50
CA THR A 146 19.14 -43.52 -23.13
C THR A 146 19.08 -43.75 -21.61
N ILE A 147 18.96 -42.69 -20.81
CA ILE A 147 18.73 -42.77 -19.37
C ILE A 147 17.27 -43.16 -19.14
N ASP A 148 17.05 -44.44 -18.88
CA ASP A 148 15.76 -45.02 -18.50
C ASP A 148 15.39 -44.62 -17.06
N ILE A 149 15.02 -43.35 -16.90
CA ILE A 149 14.38 -42.84 -15.68
C ILE A 149 12.92 -43.29 -15.76
N PRO A 150 12.42 -44.11 -14.83
CA PRO A 150 11.04 -44.58 -14.84
C PRO A 150 10.05 -43.42 -14.98
N LYS A 151 9.11 -43.52 -15.93
CA LYS A 151 8.05 -42.52 -16.13
C LYS A 151 7.18 -42.34 -14.87
N GLN A 152 7.12 -43.36 -14.03
CA GLN A 152 6.69 -43.30 -12.64
C GLN A 152 7.81 -43.84 -11.77
N ILE A 153 8.40 -42.97 -10.94
CA ILE A 153 9.20 -43.41 -9.81
C ILE A 153 8.21 -43.85 -8.73
N GLN A 154 8.23 -45.15 -8.38
CA GLN A 154 7.41 -45.67 -7.29
C GLN A 154 7.67 -44.86 -6.01
N PRO A 155 6.66 -44.48 -5.22
CA PRO A 155 6.87 -43.79 -3.95
C PRO A 155 7.83 -44.59 -3.07
N GLY A 156 8.95 -43.97 -2.71
CA GLY A 156 9.89 -44.57 -1.77
C GLY A 156 9.30 -44.62 -0.36
N LEU A 157 10.15 -45.02 0.60
CA LEU A 157 9.88 -45.09 2.06
C LEU A 157 9.21 -43.85 2.69
N ILE A 158 9.07 -42.74 1.97
CA ILE A 158 8.29 -41.54 2.32
C ILE A 158 6.89 -41.91 2.82
N GLU A 159 6.17 -42.81 2.16
CA GLU A 159 4.78 -43.13 2.57
C GLU A 159 4.74 -43.83 3.94
N GLN A 160 5.67 -44.76 4.18
CA GLN A 160 5.85 -45.40 5.49
C GLN A 160 6.38 -44.41 6.54
N ALA A 161 7.27 -43.49 6.16
CA ALA A 161 7.79 -42.45 7.04
C ALA A 161 6.72 -41.42 7.43
N ILE A 162 5.80 -41.08 6.53
CA ILE A 162 4.61 -40.26 6.82
C ILE A 162 3.68 -41.02 7.78
N GLN A 163 3.43 -42.31 7.54
CA GLN A 163 2.62 -43.16 8.43
C GLN A 163 3.23 -43.33 9.83
N MET A 164 4.56 -43.28 9.96
CA MET A 164 5.29 -43.35 11.23
C MET A 164 5.36 -42.02 12.02
N LYS A 165 4.87 -40.90 11.47
CA LYS A 165 4.89 -39.61 12.17
C LYS A 165 3.54 -39.26 12.81
N PRO A 166 3.52 -38.58 13.97
CA PRO A 166 2.30 -38.05 14.55
C PRO A 166 1.55 -37.16 13.55
N LYS A 167 0.27 -37.47 13.31
CA LYS A 167 -0.60 -36.71 12.40
C LYS A 167 -0.94 -35.31 12.90
N THR A 168 -0.56 -34.99 14.14
CA THR A 168 -0.77 -33.70 14.81
C THR A 168 0.22 -32.63 14.37
N ASP A 169 1.41 -33.03 13.90
CA ASP A 169 2.49 -32.08 13.65
C ASP A 169 2.61 -31.80 12.15
N THR A 170 2.93 -30.56 11.81
CA THR A 170 3.27 -30.20 10.43
C THR A 170 4.70 -30.69 10.13
N TYR A 171 4.92 -31.25 8.94
CA TYR A 171 6.25 -31.67 8.48
C TYR A 171 6.57 -31.03 7.13
N VAL A 172 7.82 -30.64 6.93
CA VAL A 172 8.34 -30.20 5.62
C VAL A 172 9.20 -31.31 5.05
N LEU A 173 8.83 -31.79 3.87
CA LEU A 173 9.65 -32.69 3.07
C LEU A 173 10.79 -31.88 2.43
N SER A 174 12.03 -32.33 2.63
CA SER A 174 13.21 -31.76 1.97
C SER A 174 13.11 -31.87 0.44
N VAL A 175 13.79 -30.97 -0.26
CA VAL A 175 13.79 -30.93 -1.75
C VAL A 175 14.30 -32.23 -2.37
N ASP A 176 15.18 -32.97 -1.69
CA ASP A 176 15.68 -34.28 -2.15
C ASP A 176 14.70 -35.45 -1.90
N GLY A 177 13.55 -35.20 -1.28
CA GLY A 177 12.51 -36.17 -0.95
C GLY A 177 12.88 -37.17 0.16
N LYS A 178 14.04 -37.04 0.81
CA LYS A 178 14.57 -38.08 1.73
C LYS A 178 14.39 -37.77 3.21
N LYS A 179 14.11 -36.52 3.58
CA LYS A 179 14.03 -36.08 4.97
C LYS A 179 12.73 -35.33 5.24
N LEU A 180 11.89 -35.91 6.09
CA LEU A 180 10.83 -35.16 6.76
C LEU A 180 11.45 -34.44 7.96
N ALA A 181 11.57 -33.12 7.87
CA ALA A 181 11.87 -32.27 9.01
C ALA A 181 10.55 -31.86 9.71
N PRO A 182 10.57 -31.58 11.03
CA PRO A 182 9.49 -30.80 11.64
C PRO A 182 9.26 -29.55 10.79
N GLY A 183 8.00 -29.27 10.47
CA GLY A 183 7.60 -28.13 9.66
C GLY A 183 7.72 -26.82 10.44
N LEU A 184 7.07 -25.79 9.93
CA LEU A 184 7.01 -24.47 10.57
C LEU A 184 6.56 -24.64 12.03
N THR A 185 7.47 -24.45 12.99
CA THR A 185 7.15 -24.48 14.42
C THR A 185 6.77 -23.06 14.87
N LYS A 186 6.17 -22.92 16.06
CA LYS A 186 5.95 -21.59 16.67
C LYS A 186 7.24 -20.76 16.76
N ASP A 187 8.41 -21.41 16.82
CA ASP A 187 9.71 -20.74 17.00
C ASP A 187 10.46 -20.49 15.69
N ASN A 188 10.35 -21.39 14.70
CA ASN A 188 11.09 -21.33 13.43
C ASN A 188 10.16 -21.52 12.23
N GLY A 189 10.08 -20.50 11.36
CA GLY A 189 9.29 -20.63 10.14
C GLY A 189 9.30 -19.48 9.15
N ASP A 190 10.36 -19.36 8.35
CA ASP A 190 10.22 -18.90 6.97
C ASP A 190 11.37 -19.44 6.12
N ILE A 191 11.05 -19.99 4.94
CA ILE A 191 12.01 -20.04 3.83
C ILE A 191 11.89 -18.69 3.13
N ASP A 192 12.94 -17.87 3.22
CA ASP A 192 13.05 -16.66 2.41
C ASP A 192 13.11 -17.07 0.93
N LEU A 193 12.10 -16.66 0.17
CA LEU A 193 12.01 -16.88 -1.26
C LEU A 193 12.65 -15.70 -2.01
N PHE A 194 13.82 -15.26 -1.57
CA PHE A 194 14.57 -14.13 -2.13
C PHE A 194 13.71 -12.86 -2.23
N GLY A 195 12.99 -12.52 -1.15
CA GLY A 195 12.10 -11.35 -1.12
C GLY A 195 10.72 -11.53 -1.77
N TYR A 196 10.34 -12.71 -2.26
CA TYR A 196 8.96 -13.03 -2.65
C TYR A 196 8.04 -13.41 -1.45
N GLY A 197 8.55 -13.30 -0.22
CA GLY A 197 7.72 -13.32 0.99
C GLY A 197 6.95 -12.00 1.18
N MET A 198 5.90 -12.03 1.99
CA MET A 198 5.18 -10.82 2.42
C MET A 198 6.13 -9.82 3.10
N GLU A 199 5.80 -8.53 2.99
CA GLU A 199 6.69 -7.36 3.16
C GLU A 199 7.45 -7.25 4.50
N ASP A 200 7.01 -7.96 5.55
CA ASP A 200 7.66 -8.02 6.86
C ASP A 200 8.01 -9.46 7.28
N SER A 201 9.27 -9.68 7.63
CA SER A 201 9.75 -10.94 8.23
C SER A 201 9.11 -11.16 9.60
N ILE A 202 9.00 -12.42 10.04
CA ILE A 202 8.45 -12.74 11.38
C ILE A 202 9.26 -12.05 12.48
N GLN A 203 10.59 -11.92 12.33
CA GLN A 203 11.43 -11.17 13.27
C GLN A 203 11.04 -9.68 13.34
N LYS A 204 10.75 -9.04 12.20
CA LYS A 204 10.29 -7.65 12.14
C LYS A 204 8.91 -7.48 12.77
N LEU A 205 7.98 -8.43 12.54
CA LEU A 205 6.67 -8.43 13.18
C LEU A 205 6.75 -8.65 14.71
N ARG A 206 7.64 -9.54 15.19
CA ARG A 206 7.91 -9.74 16.62
C ARG A 206 8.50 -8.48 17.27
N LEU A 207 9.45 -7.83 16.58
CA LEU A 207 10.03 -6.58 17.06
C LEU A 207 8.98 -5.47 17.14
N ARG A 208 8.16 -5.31 16.09
CA ARG A 208 7.02 -4.36 16.07
C ARG A 208 6.04 -4.64 17.21
N LEU A 209 5.61 -5.89 17.38
CA LEU A 209 4.74 -6.31 18.50
C LEU A 209 5.33 -5.89 19.85
N LYS A 210 6.62 -6.18 20.09
CA LYS A 210 7.29 -5.81 21.33
C LYS A 210 7.27 -4.29 21.53
N THR A 211 7.69 -3.52 20.53
CA THR A 211 7.72 -2.05 20.60
C THR A 211 6.33 -1.46 20.87
N GLU A 212 5.28 -1.99 20.24
CA GLU A 212 3.90 -1.55 20.48
C GLU A 212 3.46 -1.82 21.92
N LYS A 213 3.75 -3.02 22.46
CA LYS A 213 3.42 -3.38 23.86
C LYS A 213 4.24 -2.59 24.89
N ASP A 214 5.50 -2.30 24.59
CA ASP A 214 6.37 -1.46 25.44
C ASP A 214 5.78 -0.03 25.55
N VAL A 215 5.20 0.52 24.47
CA VAL A 215 4.49 1.82 24.48
C VAL A 215 3.21 1.77 25.32
N VAL A 216 2.38 0.73 25.18
CA VAL A 216 1.12 0.60 25.94
C VAL A 216 1.38 0.41 27.43
N THR A 217 2.36 -0.45 27.76
CA THR A 217 2.73 -0.77 29.15
C THR A 217 3.33 0.44 29.85
N SER A 218 4.31 1.12 29.24
CA SER A 218 4.86 2.38 29.81
C SER A 218 3.78 3.45 29.97
N THR A 219 2.87 3.59 29.00
CA THR A 219 1.76 4.55 29.11
C THR A 219 0.84 4.26 30.29
N ARG A 220 0.53 2.99 30.56
CA ARG A 220 -0.27 2.56 31.71
C ARG A 220 0.46 2.82 33.03
N ASP A 221 1.70 2.38 33.12
CA ASP A 221 2.47 2.37 34.36
C ASP A 221 2.83 3.80 34.81
N ASP A 222 3.13 4.70 33.87
CA ASP A 222 3.44 6.11 34.13
C ASP A 222 2.19 7.02 34.19
N TRP A 223 0.98 6.53 33.85
CA TRP A 223 -0.23 7.34 33.57
C TRP A 223 -0.55 8.38 34.65
N SER A 224 -0.46 8.00 35.92
CA SER A 224 -0.79 8.88 37.06
C SER A 224 0.12 10.11 37.14
N THR A 225 1.35 10.00 36.65
CA THR A 225 2.39 11.05 36.72
C THR A 225 2.41 11.97 35.50
N MET A 226 1.88 11.53 34.35
CA MET A 226 1.88 12.30 33.10
C MET A 226 1.02 13.56 33.17
N SER A 227 1.49 14.65 32.56
CA SER A 227 0.67 15.83 32.28
C SER A 227 -0.46 15.52 31.28
N PRO A 228 -1.53 16.35 31.21
CA PRO A 228 -2.60 16.16 30.23
C PRO A 228 -2.10 16.13 28.78
N ALA A 229 -1.08 16.93 28.44
CA ALA A 229 -0.50 16.96 27.10
C ALA A 229 0.21 15.63 26.75
N GLU A 230 0.99 15.09 27.69
CA GLU A 230 1.67 13.79 27.53
C GLU A 230 0.66 12.64 27.44
N LYS A 231 -0.38 12.65 28.29
CA LYS A 231 -1.50 11.70 28.23
C LYS A 231 -2.16 11.70 26.85
N CYS A 232 -2.48 12.88 26.32
CA CYS A 232 -3.06 12.99 24.97
C CYS A 232 -2.11 12.45 23.89
N GLN A 233 -0.82 12.80 23.92
CA GLN A 233 0.14 12.28 22.94
C GLN A 233 0.24 10.75 22.99
N LYS A 234 0.34 10.17 24.19
CA LYS A 234 0.42 8.72 24.37
C LYS A 234 -0.85 7.99 23.93
N LEU A 235 -2.03 8.56 24.22
CA LEU A 235 -3.28 8.03 23.69
C LEU A 235 -3.32 8.09 22.15
N GLN A 236 -2.84 9.18 21.53
CA GLN A 236 -2.75 9.28 20.07
C GLN A 236 -1.80 8.23 19.47
N ASP A 237 -0.64 7.99 20.12
CA ASP A 237 0.31 6.94 19.73
C ASP A 237 -0.33 5.55 19.80
N ILE A 238 -1.11 5.26 20.85
CA ILE A 238 -1.79 3.95 21.03
C ILE A 238 -2.95 3.78 20.05
N VAL A 239 -3.77 4.81 19.83
CA VAL A 239 -4.84 4.80 18.83
C VAL A 239 -4.27 4.55 17.43
N LEU A 240 -3.10 5.15 17.11
CA LEU A 240 -2.37 4.91 15.86
C LEU A 240 -1.91 3.45 15.73
N ILE A 241 -1.37 2.86 16.81
CA ILE A 241 -0.99 1.43 16.86
C ILE A 241 -2.19 0.53 16.54
N ILE A 242 -3.31 0.71 17.26
CA ILE A 242 -4.55 -0.06 17.05
C ILE A 242 -5.08 0.13 15.62
N SER A 243 -5.01 1.34 15.08
CA SER A 243 -5.45 1.65 13.72
C SER A 243 -4.59 0.97 12.64
N TYR A 244 -3.27 0.86 12.85
CA TYR A 244 -2.43 0.04 11.98
C TYR A 244 -2.76 -1.45 12.08
N ARG A 245 -3.15 -1.94 13.26
CA ARG A 245 -3.62 -3.32 13.44
C ARG A 245 -4.95 -3.59 12.72
N ILE A 246 -5.90 -2.66 12.75
CA ILE A 246 -7.13 -2.73 11.95
C ILE A 246 -6.80 -2.76 10.44
N LYS A 247 -5.89 -1.88 9.98
CA LYS A 247 -5.41 -1.86 8.59
C LYS A 247 -4.82 -3.20 8.15
N ASP A 248 -3.93 -3.78 8.95
CA ASP A 248 -3.28 -5.07 8.65
C ASP A 248 -4.33 -6.19 8.53
N LEU A 249 -5.32 -6.20 9.42
CA LEU A 249 -6.46 -7.12 9.38
C LEU A 249 -7.39 -6.91 8.18
N ARG A 250 -7.71 -5.67 7.78
CA ARG A 250 -8.48 -5.41 6.55
C ARG A 250 -7.73 -5.89 5.31
N LEU A 251 -6.43 -5.66 5.23
CA LEU A 251 -5.61 -6.15 4.12
C LEU A 251 -5.56 -7.68 4.08
N LEU A 252 -5.53 -8.35 5.24
CA LEU A 252 -5.66 -9.81 5.35
C LEU A 252 -7.05 -10.28 4.91
N PHE A 253 -8.13 -9.65 5.40
CA PHE A 253 -9.52 -9.94 5.01
C PHE A 253 -9.73 -9.88 3.50
N MET A 254 -9.19 -8.87 2.83
CA MET A 254 -9.26 -8.76 1.36
C MET A 254 -8.50 -9.88 0.65
N LYS A 255 -7.31 -10.23 1.13
CA LYS A 255 -6.53 -11.38 0.60
C LYS A 255 -7.28 -12.69 0.78
N GLN A 256 -7.92 -12.90 1.93
CA GLN A 256 -8.72 -14.09 2.21
C GLN A 256 -10.01 -14.15 1.38
N LYS A 257 -10.71 -13.02 1.18
CA LYS A 257 -11.86 -12.95 0.25
C LYS A 257 -11.49 -13.31 -1.19
N LEU A 258 -10.35 -12.81 -1.69
CA LEU A 258 -9.82 -13.16 -3.00
C LEU A 258 -9.48 -14.65 -3.12
N ALA A 259 -8.83 -15.22 -2.10
CA ALA A 259 -8.53 -16.64 -2.03
C ALA A 259 -9.81 -17.50 -2.00
N LEU A 260 -10.80 -17.12 -1.18
CA LEU A 260 -12.09 -17.79 -1.07
C LEU A 260 -12.86 -17.78 -2.40
N SER A 261 -12.92 -16.62 -3.08
CA SER A 261 -13.54 -16.49 -4.40
C SER A 261 -12.88 -17.41 -5.43
N LYS A 262 -11.54 -17.47 -5.42
CA LYS A 262 -10.79 -18.41 -6.26
C LYS A 262 -11.09 -19.88 -5.92
N PHE A 263 -11.09 -20.25 -4.64
CA PHE A 263 -11.39 -21.62 -4.23
C PHE A 263 -12.82 -22.04 -4.60
N HIS A 264 -13.83 -21.19 -4.39
CA HIS A 264 -15.20 -21.49 -4.86
C HIS A 264 -15.25 -21.68 -6.38
N LYS A 265 -14.56 -20.82 -7.15
CA LYS A 265 -14.49 -20.95 -8.61
C LYS A 265 -13.81 -22.25 -9.08
N GLU A 266 -12.79 -22.73 -8.36
CA GLU A 266 -12.12 -24.00 -8.67
C GLU A 266 -12.85 -25.23 -8.10
N ALA A 267 -13.72 -25.05 -7.11
CA ALA A 267 -14.48 -26.11 -6.46
C ALA A 267 -15.81 -26.45 -7.15
N GLY A 268 -16.41 -25.48 -7.87
CA GLY A 268 -17.73 -25.61 -8.47
C GLY A 268 -18.87 -25.41 -7.46
N ASP A 269 -20.12 -25.62 -7.92
CA ASP A 269 -21.33 -25.29 -7.16
C ASP A 269 -21.45 -26.10 -5.86
N ASP A 270 -21.18 -27.41 -5.91
CA ASP A 270 -21.05 -28.26 -4.71
C ASP A 270 -19.62 -28.27 -4.17
N TRP A 271 -19.16 -27.11 -3.69
CA TRP A 271 -17.82 -26.99 -3.13
C TRP A 271 -17.57 -27.90 -1.91
N ARG A 272 -18.62 -28.41 -1.25
CA ARG A 272 -18.53 -29.27 -0.06
C ARG A 272 -18.03 -30.68 -0.38
N SER A 273 -18.30 -31.20 -1.58
CA SER A 273 -17.70 -32.45 -2.06
C SER A 273 -16.34 -32.25 -2.75
N SER A 274 -15.93 -30.99 -2.99
CA SER A 274 -14.66 -30.68 -3.64
C SER A 274 -13.45 -30.96 -2.73
N ARG A 275 -12.29 -31.21 -3.35
CA ARG A 275 -10.98 -31.27 -2.66
C ARG A 275 -10.60 -30.00 -1.88
N PHE A 276 -11.31 -28.89 -2.10
CA PHE A 276 -11.04 -27.60 -1.46
C PHE A 276 -11.91 -27.35 -0.22
N VAL A 277 -12.80 -28.27 0.16
CA VAL A 277 -13.74 -28.10 1.30
C VAL A 277 -13.07 -27.60 2.58
N TYR A 278 -11.90 -28.14 2.94
CA TYR A 278 -11.14 -27.71 4.12
C TYR A 278 -10.53 -26.32 3.97
N ALA A 279 -9.99 -25.99 2.80
CA ALA A 279 -9.43 -24.66 2.52
C ALA A 279 -10.53 -23.59 2.54
N ILE A 280 -11.68 -23.86 1.90
CA ILE A 280 -12.84 -22.98 1.90
C ILE A 280 -13.37 -22.75 3.32
N SER A 281 -13.58 -23.83 4.09
CA SER A 281 -14.09 -23.75 5.46
C SER A 281 -13.13 -23.01 6.40
N SER A 282 -11.82 -23.27 6.28
CA SER A 282 -10.78 -22.57 7.04
C SER A 282 -10.71 -21.08 6.69
N THR A 283 -10.72 -20.73 5.40
CA THR A 283 -10.74 -19.33 4.95
C THR A 283 -12.01 -18.61 5.40
N GLN A 284 -13.18 -19.27 5.38
CA GLN A 284 -14.43 -18.69 5.91
C GLN A 284 -14.36 -18.42 7.43
N ALA A 285 -13.79 -19.35 8.21
CA ALA A 285 -13.58 -19.17 9.65
C ALA A 285 -12.60 -18.02 9.94
N GLN A 286 -11.47 -17.93 9.21
CA GLN A 286 -10.52 -16.82 9.33
C GLN A 286 -11.16 -15.48 8.96
N ILE A 287 -11.98 -15.42 7.90
CA ILE A 287 -12.74 -14.21 7.53
C ILE A 287 -13.68 -13.75 8.64
N TYR A 288 -14.30 -14.68 9.37
CA TYR A 288 -15.14 -14.36 10.53
C TYR A 288 -14.32 -13.84 11.73
N GLN A 289 -13.23 -14.53 12.09
CA GLN A 289 -12.31 -14.11 13.16
C GLN A 289 -11.74 -12.71 12.91
N VAL A 290 -11.27 -12.44 11.68
CA VAL A 290 -10.73 -11.14 11.28
C VAL A 290 -11.79 -10.03 11.41
N ARG A 291 -13.05 -10.30 11.01
CA ARG A 291 -14.15 -9.33 11.19
C ARG A 291 -14.43 -9.02 12.66
N GLN A 292 -14.48 -10.05 13.50
CA GLN A 292 -14.73 -9.89 14.94
C GLN A 292 -13.60 -9.09 15.61
N MET A 293 -12.33 -9.41 15.30
CA MET A 293 -11.18 -8.68 15.83
C MET A 293 -11.14 -7.22 15.36
N VAL A 294 -11.49 -6.95 14.09
CA VAL A 294 -11.63 -5.57 13.59
C VAL A 294 -12.66 -4.78 14.40
N LYS A 295 -13.81 -5.38 14.74
CA LYS A 295 -14.82 -4.75 15.60
C LYS A 295 -14.28 -4.46 17.01
N GLU A 296 -13.65 -5.43 17.65
CA GLU A 296 -13.07 -5.24 19.00
C GLU A 296 -11.99 -4.15 19.03
N LEU A 297 -11.14 -4.05 18.00
CA LEU A 297 -10.14 -2.98 17.87
C LEU A 297 -10.79 -1.60 17.69
N LEU A 298 -11.92 -1.51 16.97
CA LEU A 298 -12.68 -0.27 16.79
C LEU A 298 -13.35 0.18 18.08
N ASP A 299 -13.93 -0.76 18.84
CA ASP A 299 -14.50 -0.49 20.16
C ASP A 299 -13.41 0.00 21.13
N VAL A 300 -12.23 -0.63 21.14
CA VAL A 300 -11.06 -0.18 21.90
C VAL A 300 -10.60 1.23 21.50
N ASN A 301 -10.59 1.55 20.20
CA ASN A 301 -10.29 2.90 19.74
C ASN A 301 -11.35 3.93 20.16
N ASN A 302 -12.63 3.56 20.21
CA ASN A 302 -13.70 4.41 20.74
C ASN A 302 -13.40 4.83 22.19
N SER A 303 -13.09 3.85 23.04
CA SER A 303 -12.72 4.05 24.45
C SER A 303 -11.48 4.94 24.61
N LEU A 304 -10.41 4.66 23.87
CA LEU A 304 -9.18 5.47 23.94
C LEU A 304 -9.43 6.94 23.58
N ILE A 305 -10.33 7.21 22.62
CA ILE A 305 -10.68 8.57 22.19
C ILE A 305 -11.67 9.22 23.16
N CYS A 306 -12.58 8.47 23.77
CA CYS A 306 -13.43 8.92 24.87
C CYS A 306 -12.59 9.43 26.06
N VAL A 307 -11.62 8.63 26.51
CA VAL A 307 -10.64 9.06 27.53
C VAL A 307 -9.81 10.25 27.03
N GLY A 308 -9.42 10.23 25.75
CA GLY A 308 -8.71 11.34 25.11
C GLY A 308 -9.44 12.68 25.17
N ALA A 309 -10.73 12.69 24.79
CA ALA A 309 -11.61 13.85 24.90
C ALA A 309 -11.84 14.26 26.36
N SER A 310 -11.94 13.29 27.29
CA SER A 310 -12.04 13.56 28.72
C SER A 310 -10.79 14.27 29.27
N VAL A 311 -9.58 13.85 28.88
CA VAL A 311 -8.32 14.54 29.24
C VAL A 311 -8.24 15.96 28.63
N ARG A 312 -8.94 16.21 27.51
CA ARG A 312 -9.09 17.55 26.92
C ARG A 312 -10.20 18.40 27.53
N ASN A 313 -11.00 17.88 28.46
CA ASN A 313 -12.25 18.49 28.94
C ASN A 313 -13.27 18.75 27.80
N GLN A 314 -13.47 17.75 26.94
CA GLN A 314 -14.43 17.75 25.81
C GLN A 314 -15.32 16.49 25.81
N ALA A 315 -15.48 15.85 26.98
CA ALA A 315 -16.31 14.64 27.12
C ALA A 315 -17.81 14.91 26.89
N ASP A 316 -18.23 16.16 26.96
CA ASP A 316 -19.59 16.64 26.67
C ASP A 316 -19.89 16.78 25.17
N VAL A 317 -18.86 17.00 24.35
CA VAL A 317 -18.97 17.03 22.89
C VAL A 317 -18.73 15.65 22.28
N PHE A 318 -18.00 14.77 22.97
CA PHE A 318 -17.79 13.39 22.53
C PHE A 318 -19.06 12.54 22.64
N VAL A 319 -19.42 11.85 21.56
CA VAL A 319 -20.56 10.92 21.53
C VAL A 319 -20.03 9.49 21.60
N SER A 320 -20.46 8.69 22.58
CA SER A 320 -20.12 7.26 22.68
C SER A 320 -20.76 6.42 21.57
N ASP A 321 -22.00 6.76 21.23
CA ASP A 321 -22.90 5.97 20.40
C ASP A 321 -22.56 6.02 18.90
N MET A 322 -23.30 5.24 18.11
CA MET A 322 -23.22 5.21 16.63
C MET A 322 -24.17 6.22 15.95
N GLN A 323 -24.87 7.06 16.72
CA GLN A 323 -25.78 8.09 16.21
C GLN A 323 -25.63 9.38 17.01
N THR A 324 -25.75 10.54 16.34
CA THR A 324 -25.79 11.85 17.01
C THR A 324 -26.83 12.75 16.36
N ASP A 325 -27.37 13.71 17.12
CA ASP A 325 -28.12 14.82 16.54
C ASP A 325 -27.13 15.91 16.13
N CYS A 326 -26.93 16.05 14.83
CA CYS A 326 -25.92 16.90 14.23
C CYS A 326 -26.01 18.37 14.66
N PHE A 327 -27.24 18.86 14.87
CA PHE A 327 -27.50 20.26 15.23
C PHE A 327 -27.37 20.57 16.72
N SER A 328 -27.10 19.54 17.55
CA SER A 328 -26.76 19.67 18.97
C SER A 328 -25.24 19.82 19.23
N GLN A 329 -24.41 19.53 18.23
CA GLN A 329 -22.94 19.53 18.34
C GLN A 329 -22.41 20.95 18.19
N ASP A 330 -21.94 21.55 19.29
CA ASP A 330 -21.57 22.98 19.33
C ASP A 330 -20.40 23.35 18.40
N ASN A 331 -19.60 22.37 18.02
CA ASN A 331 -18.42 22.45 17.16
C ASN A 331 -18.72 22.23 15.66
N TRP A 332 -20.00 22.24 15.25
CA TRP A 332 -20.42 22.20 13.85
C TRP A 332 -21.13 23.51 13.45
N ILE A 333 -20.60 24.20 12.45
CA ILE A 333 -21.19 25.40 11.82
C ILE A 333 -21.56 25.06 10.37
N THR A 334 -22.81 25.30 9.95
CA THR A 334 -23.28 25.06 8.56
C THR A 334 -23.61 26.36 7.83
N LEU A 335 -23.58 26.32 6.50
CA LEU A 335 -24.07 27.41 5.66
C LEU A 335 -25.59 27.41 5.61
N LYS A 336 -26.19 28.60 5.71
CA LYS A 336 -27.59 28.79 5.38
C LYS A 336 -27.84 28.49 3.90
N ASP A 337 -29.08 28.16 3.58
CA ASP A 337 -29.50 28.10 2.18
C ASP A 337 -29.55 29.52 1.58
N GLN A 338 -29.29 29.64 0.28
CA GLN A 338 -29.09 30.93 -0.41
C GLN A 338 -30.22 31.94 -0.21
N SER A 339 -31.46 31.48 -0.02
CA SER A 339 -32.64 32.30 0.29
C SER A 339 -32.55 33.05 1.63
N SER A 340 -31.74 32.56 2.57
CA SER A 340 -31.64 33.00 3.96
C SER A 340 -30.31 33.71 4.28
N ILE A 341 -29.41 33.83 3.30
CA ILE A 341 -28.15 34.57 3.39
C ILE A 341 -28.42 36.07 3.13
N PRO A 342 -27.75 37.01 3.84
CA PRO A 342 -27.82 38.45 3.56
C PRO A 342 -27.51 38.81 2.09
N GLU A 343 -28.24 39.76 1.51
CA GLU A 343 -28.20 40.06 0.07
C GLU A 343 -26.81 40.47 -0.43
N ASP A 344 -26.06 41.20 0.39
CA ASP A 344 -24.67 41.59 0.16
C ASP A 344 -23.71 40.39 0.11
N LEU A 345 -23.99 39.35 0.88
CA LEU A 345 -23.18 38.13 0.96
C LEU A 345 -23.53 37.09 -0.12
N LYS A 346 -24.72 37.15 -0.73
CA LYS A 346 -25.16 36.17 -1.76
C LYS A 346 -24.24 36.06 -2.97
N THR A 347 -23.48 37.10 -3.29
CA THR A 347 -22.54 37.10 -4.43
C THR A 347 -21.13 36.61 -4.06
N THR A 348 -20.83 36.46 -2.77
CA THR A 348 -19.52 36.02 -2.26
C THR A 348 -19.38 34.51 -2.42
N PRO A 349 -18.42 34.00 -3.24
CA PRO A 349 -18.34 32.58 -3.56
C PRO A 349 -18.29 31.65 -2.33
N ARG A 350 -17.58 32.06 -1.27
CA ARG A 350 -17.41 31.28 -0.02
C ARG A 350 -18.73 30.92 0.67
N PHE A 351 -19.80 31.69 0.46
CA PHE A 351 -21.11 31.44 1.07
C PHE A 351 -22.11 30.75 0.13
N ILE A 352 -21.72 30.47 -1.12
CA ILE A 352 -22.55 29.71 -2.07
C ILE A 352 -22.47 28.22 -1.72
N LYS A 353 -23.49 27.74 -1.04
CA LYS A 353 -23.61 26.37 -0.50
C LYS A 353 -23.44 25.30 -1.60
N GLN A 354 -22.71 24.23 -1.29
CA GLN A 354 -22.46 23.15 -2.25
C GLN A 354 -23.78 22.54 -2.75
N ARG A 355 -23.86 22.21 -4.05
CA ARG A 355 -25.05 21.62 -4.72
C ARG A 355 -26.28 22.53 -4.85
N SER A 356 -26.20 23.82 -4.48
CA SER A 356 -27.23 24.79 -4.85
C SER A 356 -27.24 25.05 -6.37
N GLU A 357 -28.31 25.66 -6.88
CA GLU A 357 -28.39 26.06 -8.30
C GLU A 357 -27.31 27.09 -8.65
N GLU A 358 -27.07 28.05 -7.76
CA GLU A 358 -26.02 29.07 -7.89
C GLU A 358 -24.61 28.44 -7.91
N TRP A 359 -24.40 27.36 -7.16
CA TRP A 359 -23.15 26.59 -7.18
C TRP A 359 -22.89 25.95 -8.54
N PHE A 360 -23.91 25.34 -9.15
CA PHE A 360 -23.79 24.79 -10.51
C PHE A 360 -23.51 25.91 -11.53
N GLN A 361 -24.30 26.98 -11.52
CA GLN A 361 -24.16 28.13 -12.42
C GLN A 361 -22.79 28.82 -12.30
N LEU A 362 -22.22 28.91 -11.09
CA LEU A 362 -20.89 29.46 -10.89
C LEU A 362 -19.82 28.52 -11.45
N ARG A 363 -19.92 27.20 -11.22
CA ARG A 363 -18.95 26.21 -11.70
C ARG A 363 -18.94 26.04 -13.22
N GLU A 364 -20.05 26.27 -13.92
CA GLU A 364 -20.09 26.23 -15.39
C GLU A 364 -19.25 27.34 -16.06
N LYS A 365 -18.96 28.45 -15.35
CA LYS A 365 -18.13 29.55 -15.86
C LYS A 365 -16.63 29.21 -15.92
N PHE A 366 -16.21 28.09 -15.31
CA PHE A 366 -14.81 27.72 -15.18
C PHE A 366 -14.41 26.55 -16.08
N LYS A 367 -13.25 26.70 -16.73
CA LYS A 367 -12.64 25.63 -17.56
C LYS A 367 -12.18 24.44 -16.72
N VAL A 368 -11.69 24.68 -15.51
CA VAL A 368 -11.08 23.67 -14.65
C VAL A 368 -11.64 23.79 -13.24
N THR A 369 -11.94 22.64 -12.64
CA THR A 369 -12.43 22.52 -11.26
C THR A 369 -11.46 21.64 -10.46
N GLY A 370 -11.41 21.78 -9.14
CA GLY A 370 -10.52 20.96 -8.28
C GLY A 370 -10.61 19.45 -8.56
N SER A 371 -11.84 18.92 -8.62
CA SER A 371 -12.10 17.50 -8.93
C SER A 371 -11.92 17.10 -10.40
N SER A 372 -11.74 18.06 -11.33
CA SER A 372 -11.39 17.79 -12.73
C SER A 372 -9.89 17.92 -13.04
N LEU A 373 -9.08 18.50 -12.14
CA LEU A 373 -7.63 18.73 -12.35
C LEU A 373 -6.88 17.49 -12.80
N TYR A 374 -7.09 16.34 -12.16
CA TYR A 374 -6.37 15.10 -12.51
C TYR A 374 -6.61 14.67 -13.96
N LYS A 375 -7.83 14.90 -14.47
CA LYS A 375 -8.18 14.67 -15.88
C LYS A 375 -7.60 15.77 -16.78
N ALA A 376 -7.69 17.04 -16.36
CA ALA A 376 -7.15 18.19 -17.09
C ALA A 376 -5.63 18.13 -17.31
N LEU A 377 -4.91 17.48 -16.40
CA LEU A 377 -3.46 17.25 -16.48
C LEU A 377 -3.08 15.97 -17.25
N GLY A 378 -4.06 15.13 -17.62
CA GLY A 378 -3.81 13.85 -18.30
C GLY A 378 -3.16 12.77 -17.45
N LEU A 379 -3.24 12.87 -16.12
CA LEU A 379 -2.59 11.95 -15.17
C LEU A 379 -3.26 10.57 -15.06
N ASP A 380 -4.39 10.40 -15.72
CA ASP A 380 -5.10 9.14 -15.90
C ASP A 380 -4.78 8.57 -17.28
N LEU A 381 -5.37 9.16 -18.32
CA LEU A 381 -5.11 8.86 -19.73
C LEU A 381 -5.19 10.15 -20.55
N LEU A 382 -4.38 10.24 -21.61
CA LEU A 382 -4.45 11.33 -22.59
C LEU A 382 -5.85 11.51 -23.19
N LYS A 383 -6.59 10.41 -23.42
CA LYS A 383 -7.98 10.46 -23.90
C LYS A 383 -8.89 11.26 -22.95
N ASN A 384 -8.65 11.17 -21.64
CA ASN A 384 -9.47 11.83 -20.63
C ASN A 384 -9.15 13.32 -20.53
N GLN A 385 -7.88 13.71 -20.75
CA GLN A 385 -7.48 15.11 -20.94
C GLN A 385 -8.09 15.72 -22.20
N GLN A 386 -8.01 14.99 -23.31
CA GLN A 386 -8.60 15.40 -24.58
C GLN A 386 -10.12 15.60 -24.47
N SER A 387 -10.83 14.66 -23.83
CA SER A 387 -12.28 14.76 -23.58
C SER A 387 -12.62 15.99 -22.71
N HIS A 388 -11.85 16.25 -21.64
CA HIS A 388 -12.05 17.44 -20.82
C HIS A 388 -11.80 18.73 -21.62
N PHE A 389 -10.72 18.79 -22.40
CA PHE A 389 -10.41 19.92 -23.29
C PHE A 389 -11.51 20.16 -24.33
N ASP A 390 -11.95 19.11 -25.03
CA ASP A 390 -13.04 19.16 -26.02
C ASP A 390 -14.34 19.71 -25.39
N LYS A 391 -14.64 19.34 -24.14
CA LYS A 391 -15.78 19.88 -23.38
C LYS A 391 -15.64 21.38 -23.09
N VAL A 392 -14.52 21.80 -22.49
CA VAL A 392 -14.39 23.14 -21.87
C VAL A 392 -13.77 24.22 -22.76
N ILE A 393 -13.12 23.85 -23.86
CA ILE A 393 -12.58 24.77 -24.87
C ILE A 393 -13.40 24.73 -26.16
N SER A 394 -13.76 23.53 -26.65
CA SER A 394 -14.48 23.38 -27.93
C SER A 394 -16.01 23.34 -27.79
N GLY A 395 -16.55 23.45 -26.56
CA GLY A 395 -18.00 23.42 -26.31
C GLY A 395 -18.69 22.11 -26.71
N LYS A 396 -17.95 21.04 -26.98
CA LYS A 396 -18.54 19.75 -27.36
C LYS A 396 -19.25 19.18 -26.15
N LYS A 397 -20.57 18.99 -26.25
CA LYS A 397 -21.35 18.29 -25.22
C LYS A 397 -20.74 16.91 -24.97
N SER A 398 -20.59 16.54 -23.69
CA SER A 398 -20.20 15.18 -23.31
C SER A 398 -21.21 14.20 -23.87
N THR A 399 -20.81 13.35 -24.80
CA THR A 399 -21.64 12.23 -25.28
C THR A 399 -21.68 11.06 -24.31
N GLU A 400 -20.82 11.08 -23.29
CA GLU A 400 -20.82 10.11 -22.19
C GLU A 400 -21.72 10.65 -21.07
N GLU A 401 -22.95 10.13 -20.98
CA GLU A 401 -23.68 10.13 -19.73
C GLU A 401 -22.97 9.23 -18.71
N PHE A 402 -23.03 9.60 -17.43
CA PHE A 402 -22.57 8.70 -16.37
C PHE A 402 -23.40 7.41 -16.37
N SER A 403 -22.75 6.25 -16.28
CA SER A 403 -23.47 5.00 -16.10
C SER A 403 -24.25 5.00 -14.78
N GLU A 404 -25.32 4.21 -14.71
CA GLU A 404 -26.15 4.10 -13.50
C GLU A 404 -25.34 3.69 -12.25
N GLU A 405 -24.27 2.91 -12.42
CA GLU A 405 -23.34 2.55 -11.34
C GLU A 405 -22.48 3.76 -10.88
N VAL A 406 -22.17 4.71 -11.75
CA VAL A 406 -21.50 5.96 -11.38
C VAL A 406 -22.50 6.91 -10.71
N LYS A 407 -23.71 7.07 -11.25
CA LYS A 407 -24.78 7.89 -10.63
C LYS A 407 -25.06 7.45 -9.19
N LYS A 408 -25.26 6.15 -8.96
CA LYS A 408 -25.48 5.59 -7.60
C LYS A 408 -24.30 5.79 -6.65
N ARG A 409 -23.06 5.79 -7.15
CA ARG A 409 -21.87 6.10 -6.33
C ARG A 409 -21.79 7.58 -5.97
N MET A 410 -22.22 8.48 -6.85
CA MET A 410 -22.31 9.91 -6.56
C MET A 410 -23.41 10.19 -5.52
N GLU A 411 -24.58 9.58 -5.70
CA GLU A 411 -25.72 9.67 -4.78
C GLU A 411 -25.38 9.12 -3.37
N HIS A 412 -24.75 7.95 -3.28
CA HIS A 412 -24.24 7.42 -2.02
C HIS A 412 -23.18 8.33 -1.37
N GLY A 413 -22.38 9.04 -2.17
CA GLY A 413 -21.51 10.12 -1.72
C GLY A 413 -22.29 11.21 -1.00
N THR A 414 -23.20 11.87 -1.73
CA THR A 414 -24.07 12.96 -1.27
C THR A 414 -24.83 12.62 0.02
N ILE A 415 -25.46 11.44 0.07
CA ILE A 415 -26.31 11.04 1.22
C ILE A 415 -25.49 10.87 2.50
N ASN A 416 -24.25 10.43 2.39
CA ASN A 416 -23.45 10.02 3.55
C ASN A 416 -22.40 11.04 4.00
N GLU A 417 -22.23 12.13 3.26
CA GLU A 417 -21.34 13.24 3.63
C GLU A 417 -21.69 13.84 5.00
N ILE A 418 -22.98 13.93 5.34
CA ILE A 418 -23.44 14.36 6.67
C ILE A 418 -22.96 13.41 7.79
N ASN A 419 -22.80 12.12 7.52
CA ASN A 419 -22.26 11.13 8.46
C ASN A 419 -20.73 11.27 8.62
N ALA A 420 -20.04 11.68 7.54
CA ALA A 420 -18.63 12.07 7.59
C ALA A 420 -18.42 13.25 8.54
N THR A 421 -19.23 14.31 8.38
CA THR A 421 -19.22 15.47 9.28
C THR A 421 -19.58 15.07 10.71
N ALA A 422 -20.65 14.29 10.90
CA ALA A 422 -21.08 13.83 12.23
C ALA A 422 -19.96 13.08 12.96
N THR A 423 -19.24 12.18 12.27
CA THR A 423 -18.13 11.43 12.89
C THR A 423 -16.93 12.33 13.20
N LEU A 424 -16.60 13.27 12.30
CA LEU A 424 -15.55 14.27 12.52
C LEU A 424 -15.80 15.07 13.80
N VAL A 425 -16.99 15.66 13.94
CA VAL A 425 -17.28 16.59 15.03
C VAL A 425 -17.53 15.89 16.37
N SER A 426 -18.13 14.69 16.37
CA SER A 426 -18.54 14.01 17.61
C SER A 426 -17.55 12.96 18.14
N LYS A 427 -16.59 12.51 17.32
CA LYS A 427 -15.55 11.56 17.75
C LYS A 427 -14.17 12.19 17.74
N PHE A 428 -13.77 12.83 16.65
CA PHE A 428 -12.37 13.21 16.47
C PHE A 428 -12.00 14.59 17.02
N LEU A 429 -12.75 15.64 16.67
CA LEU A 429 -12.43 17.01 17.12
C LEU A 429 -12.27 17.10 18.65
N PRO A 430 -13.15 16.50 19.49
CA PRO A 430 -13.04 16.55 20.95
C PRO A 430 -11.69 16.10 21.51
N PHE A 431 -10.98 15.18 20.82
CA PHE A 431 -9.68 14.68 21.26
C PHE A 431 -8.49 15.35 20.55
N TYR A 432 -8.56 15.47 19.22
CA TYR A 432 -7.42 15.88 18.39
C TYR A 432 -7.32 17.38 18.16
N TYR A 433 -8.45 18.10 18.13
CA TYR A 433 -8.53 19.55 17.95
C TYR A 433 -9.67 20.14 18.81
N PRO A 434 -9.57 20.04 20.14
CA PRO A 434 -10.66 20.33 21.08
C PRO A 434 -11.21 21.76 21.01
N GLU A 435 -10.43 22.69 20.45
CA GLU A 435 -10.78 24.11 20.36
C GLU A 435 -11.26 24.52 18.95
N MET A 436 -11.18 23.62 17.95
CA MET A 436 -11.56 23.92 16.56
C MET A 436 -13.00 23.50 16.29
N LYS A 437 -13.67 24.28 15.43
CA LYS A 437 -15.00 23.97 14.91
C LYS A 437 -14.91 23.57 13.44
N TYR A 438 -15.75 22.63 13.02
CA TYR A 438 -16.01 22.39 11.61
C TYR A 438 -16.89 23.51 11.06
N ILE A 439 -16.51 24.05 9.92
CA ILE A 439 -17.24 25.09 9.18
C ILE A 439 -17.54 24.53 7.79
N GLU A 440 -18.81 24.50 7.40
CA GLU A 440 -19.18 24.24 6.01
C GLU A 440 -18.69 25.38 5.11
N GLU A 441 -18.05 25.04 3.99
CA GLU A 441 -17.47 25.99 3.05
C GLU A 441 -18.22 25.92 1.71
N GLY A 442 -18.36 27.07 1.05
CA GLY A 442 -18.94 27.16 -0.28
C GLY A 442 -17.88 27.02 -1.37
N VAL A 443 -17.83 28.01 -2.26
CA VAL A 443 -16.91 28.04 -3.39
C VAL A 443 -15.67 28.87 -3.08
N HIS A 444 -14.49 28.31 -3.36
CA HIS A 444 -13.22 29.04 -3.32
C HIS A 444 -12.58 29.09 -4.72
N LEU A 445 -11.77 30.11 -4.99
CA LEU A 445 -11.20 30.40 -6.30
C LEU A 445 -9.68 30.45 -6.23
N VAL A 446 -9.00 29.80 -7.17
CA VAL A 446 -7.56 30.00 -7.39
C VAL A 446 -7.38 31.09 -8.45
N ASN A 447 -6.64 32.14 -8.09
CA ASN A 447 -6.42 33.31 -8.94
C ASN A 447 -5.02 33.32 -9.55
N ASP A 448 -4.90 33.88 -10.76
CA ASP A 448 -3.63 34.25 -11.40
C ASP A 448 -3.73 35.69 -11.88
N ASN A 449 -2.91 36.59 -11.32
CA ASN A 449 -3.00 38.03 -11.55
C ASN A 449 -4.46 38.55 -11.44
N ASP A 450 -5.09 38.22 -10.30
CA ASP A 450 -6.49 38.52 -9.95
C ASP A 450 -7.57 37.94 -10.89
N GLN A 451 -7.20 37.09 -11.85
CA GLN A 451 -8.15 36.35 -12.68
C GLN A 451 -8.37 34.94 -12.13
N PRO A 452 -9.60 34.56 -11.72
CA PRO A 452 -9.88 33.23 -11.21
C PRO A 452 -9.87 32.21 -12.36
N TYR A 453 -9.16 31.09 -12.19
CA TYR A 453 -8.98 30.10 -13.28
C TYR A 453 -9.22 28.64 -12.89
N ILE A 454 -9.13 28.32 -11.60
CA ILE A 454 -9.63 27.05 -11.04
C ILE A 454 -10.68 27.39 -9.99
N ILE A 455 -11.81 26.70 -10.05
CA ILE A 455 -12.85 26.73 -9.01
C ILE A 455 -12.80 25.45 -8.16
N VAL A 456 -12.86 25.61 -6.84
CA VAL A 456 -12.92 24.49 -5.89
C VAL A 456 -14.12 24.63 -4.98
N SER A 457 -14.51 23.54 -4.35
CA SER A 457 -15.63 23.49 -3.40
C SER A 457 -15.25 22.45 -2.36
N PRO A 458 -14.36 22.79 -1.41
CA PRO A 458 -14.03 21.91 -0.31
C PRO A 458 -15.32 21.56 0.45
N ASP A 459 -15.37 20.38 1.07
CA ASP A 459 -16.57 19.96 1.78
C ASP A 459 -16.71 20.76 3.11
N GLY A 460 -15.59 21.28 3.65
CA GLY A 460 -15.58 22.27 4.73
C GLY A 460 -14.18 22.76 5.11
N SER A 461 -14.04 23.33 6.31
CA SER A 461 -12.77 23.67 6.95
C SER A 461 -12.83 23.44 8.47
N LEU A 462 -11.65 23.39 9.12
CA LEU A 462 -11.50 23.52 10.56
C LEU A 462 -10.90 24.89 10.87
N GLY A 463 -11.46 25.57 11.86
CA GLY A 463 -11.04 26.90 12.25
C GLY A 463 -11.49 27.29 13.65
N TYR A 464 -11.19 28.54 14.00
CA TYR A 464 -11.67 29.18 15.22
C TYR A 464 -12.78 30.19 14.89
N MET A 465 -13.72 30.36 15.81
CA MET A 465 -14.65 31.48 15.86
C MET A 465 -14.14 32.45 16.93
N ASP A 466 -13.89 33.70 16.56
CA ASP A 466 -13.86 34.77 17.56
C ASP A 466 -15.31 35.02 18.01
N THR A 467 -15.58 34.88 19.31
CA THR A 467 -16.91 35.07 19.89
C THR A 467 -17.17 36.52 20.30
N LEU A 468 -16.15 37.39 20.24
CA LEU A 468 -16.21 38.79 20.64
C LEU A 468 -16.28 39.75 19.45
N SER A 469 -15.80 39.34 18.26
CA SER A 469 -16.00 40.07 17.02
C SER A 469 -16.96 39.31 16.10
N SER A 470 -17.82 40.04 15.38
CA SER A 470 -18.76 39.48 14.39
C SER A 470 -18.06 39.11 13.07
N SER A 471 -16.86 38.54 13.17
CA SER A 471 -15.97 38.23 12.04
C SER A 471 -16.24 36.84 11.48
N ASP A 472 -16.02 36.68 10.17
CA ASP A 472 -16.07 35.37 9.51
C ASP A 472 -15.08 34.38 10.15
N PRO A 473 -15.43 33.08 10.23
CA PRO A 473 -14.54 32.05 10.75
C PRO A 473 -13.30 31.93 9.85
N VAL A 474 -12.12 31.89 10.48
CA VAL A 474 -10.83 31.80 9.80
C VAL A 474 -10.49 30.33 9.55
N PRO A 475 -10.42 29.86 8.30
CA PRO A 475 -10.05 28.48 8.00
C PRO A 475 -8.57 28.28 8.27
N LEU A 476 -8.20 27.20 8.95
CA LEU A 476 -6.82 26.83 9.24
C LEU A 476 -6.42 25.50 8.58
N ILE A 477 -7.38 24.60 8.41
CA ILE A 477 -7.21 23.29 7.80
C ILE A 477 -8.42 23.06 6.88
N GLY A 478 -8.22 22.74 5.61
CA GLY A 478 -9.34 22.39 4.72
C GLY A 478 -9.95 21.02 5.05
N CYS A 479 -11.15 20.71 4.55
CA CYS A 479 -11.79 19.39 4.66
C CYS A 479 -12.30 18.90 3.28
N GLU A 480 -12.12 17.61 2.99
CA GLU A 480 -12.44 16.98 1.69
C GLU A 480 -12.92 15.53 1.92
N PHE A 481 -14.23 15.27 1.92
CA PHE A 481 -14.85 14.04 2.38
C PHE A 481 -15.26 13.12 1.23
N LYS A 482 -15.09 11.80 1.37
CA LYS A 482 -15.43 10.83 0.34
C LYS A 482 -16.12 9.63 0.96
N CYS A 483 -17.27 9.25 0.41
CA CYS A 483 -17.99 8.06 0.84
C CYS A 483 -17.90 6.98 -0.25
N PRO A 484 -16.82 6.17 -0.32
CA PRO A 484 -16.74 5.10 -1.31
C PRO A 484 -17.78 4.00 -1.05
N VAL A 485 -18.55 3.65 -2.07
CA VAL A 485 -19.37 2.43 -2.03
C VAL A 485 -18.46 1.21 -1.86
N ALA A 486 -18.76 0.38 -0.86
CA ALA A 486 -18.03 -0.86 -0.59
C ALA A 486 -17.99 -1.78 -1.81
N THR A 487 -16.85 -2.43 -2.05
CA THR A 487 -16.68 -3.37 -3.17
C THR A 487 -15.99 -4.66 -2.72
N GLU A 488 -16.29 -5.79 -3.38
CA GLU A 488 -15.72 -7.10 -3.05
C GLU A 488 -14.18 -7.17 -3.17
N TYR A 489 -13.56 -6.21 -3.86
CA TYR A 489 -12.15 -6.26 -4.29
C TYR A 489 -11.28 -5.13 -3.73
N LYS A 490 -11.82 -4.26 -2.87
CA LYS A 490 -11.06 -3.21 -2.19
C LYS A 490 -11.37 -3.23 -0.71
N THR A 491 -10.44 -2.73 0.11
CA THR A 491 -10.79 -2.30 1.46
C THR A 491 -11.95 -1.31 1.36
N PRO A 492 -12.91 -1.33 2.31
CA PRO A 492 -14.05 -0.41 2.30
C PRO A 492 -13.57 1.05 2.34
N VAL A 493 -12.37 1.24 2.88
CA VAL A 493 -11.79 2.49 3.35
C VAL A 493 -10.43 2.67 2.66
N HIS A 494 -9.96 3.90 2.49
CA HIS A 494 -8.67 4.14 1.84
C HIS A 494 -7.52 4.04 2.85
N TYR A 495 -6.46 3.28 2.57
CA TYR A 495 -5.24 3.27 3.41
C TYR A 495 -4.09 4.11 2.85
N GLU A 496 -4.38 4.87 1.80
CA GLU A 496 -3.53 5.86 1.14
C GLU A 496 -4.47 6.78 0.31
N ILE A 497 -4.25 8.10 0.22
CA ILE A 497 -5.05 8.96 -0.69
C ILE A 497 -4.95 8.41 -2.12
N PRO A 498 -6.06 8.11 -2.83
CA PRO A 498 -6.01 7.79 -4.25
C PRO A 498 -5.39 8.92 -5.08
N LYS A 499 -4.43 8.61 -5.98
CA LYS A 499 -3.68 9.61 -6.80
C LYS A 499 -4.56 10.74 -7.37
N ARG A 500 -5.76 10.38 -7.85
CA ARG A 500 -6.75 11.29 -8.44
C ARG A 500 -7.21 12.44 -7.55
N TYR A 501 -7.14 12.31 -6.23
CA TYR A 501 -7.55 13.35 -5.28
C TYR A 501 -6.39 14.27 -4.86
N VAL A 502 -5.13 13.90 -5.11
CA VAL A 502 -3.98 14.72 -4.66
C VAL A 502 -3.99 16.13 -5.29
N THR A 503 -4.31 16.22 -6.58
CA THR A 503 -4.42 17.53 -7.26
C THR A 503 -5.61 18.35 -6.80
N GLN A 504 -6.70 17.68 -6.39
CA GLN A 504 -7.89 18.32 -5.83
C GLN A 504 -7.57 18.91 -4.46
N VAL A 505 -7.03 18.09 -3.56
CA VAL A 505 -6.60 18.46 -2.20
C VAL A 505 -5.58 19.61 -2.21
N LEU A 506 -4.62 19.60 -3.14
CA LEU A 506 -3.67 20.72 -3.33
C LEU A 506 -4.37 22.01 -3.79
N SER A 507 -5.38 21.91 -4.67
CA SER A 507 -6.12 23.08 -5.15
C SER A 507 -7.05 23.70 -4.09
N GLU A 508 -7.60 22.87 -3.20
CA GLU A 508 -8.40 23.31 -2.06
C GLU A 508 -7.53 24.04 -1.04
N MET A 509 -6.36 23.49 -0.71
CA MET A 509 -5.37 24.19 0.13
C MET A 509 -4.93 25.53 -0.47
N ALA A 510 -4.65 25.57 -1.78
CA ALA A 510 -4.23 26.79 -2.46
C ALA A 510 -5.33 27.87 -2.53
N ALA A 511 -6.60 27.48 -2.69
CA ALA A 511 -7.70 28.44 -2.80
C ALA A 511 -8.14 29.01 -1.44
N MET A 512 -8.01 28.23 -0.36
CA MET A 512 -8.31 28.66 1.01
C MET A 512 -7.13 29.33 1.73
N ASP A 513 -5.94 29.39 1.12
CA ASP A 513 -4.65 29.78 1.73
C ASP A 513 -4.32 29.00 3.03
N VAL A 514 -4.66 27.71 3.07
CA VAL A 514 -4.36 26.82 4.19
C VAL A 514 -3.18 25.90 3.87
N LYS A 515 -2.33 25.67 4.87
CA LYS A 515 -1.12 24.83 4.71
C LYS A 515 -1.41 23.33 4.80
N GLU A 516 -2.64 22.98 5.18
CA GLU A 516 -3.03 21.65 5.63
C GLU A 516 -4.46 21.34 5.20
N LEU A 517 -4.73 20.08 4.87
CA LEU A 517 -6.08 19.62 4.55
C LEU A 517 -6.37 18.22 5.11
N MET A 518 -7.61 18.07 5.56
CA MET A 518 -8.26 16.92 6.15
C MET A 518 -9.13 16.17 5.12
N TYR A 519 -8.53 15.23 4.41
CA TYR A 519 -9.26 14.37 3.48
C TYR A 519 -9.99 13.26 4.26
N LEU A 520 -11.32 13.10 4.20
CA LEU A 520 -12.10 12.05 4.88
C LEU A 520 -12.59 10.99 3.91
N CYS A 521 -12.69 9.74 4.39
CA CYS A 521 -13.05 8.56 3.61
C CYS A 521 -14.10 7.73 4.37
N TRP A 522 -15.30 8.30 4.57
CA TRP A 522 -16.42 7.70 5.30
C TRP A 522 -16.96 6.44 4.65
N THR A 523 -17.45 5.50 5.44
CA THR A 523 -18.30 4.42 4.91
C THR A 523 -19.41 4.10 5.91
N GLU A 524 -20.45 3.37 5.49
CA GLU A 524 -21.30 2.65 6.45
C GLU A 524 -20.42 1.68 7.28
N GLU A 525 -19.26 1.32 6.72
CA GLU A 525 -18.04 0.88 7.41
C GLU A 525 -17.16 2.08 7.93
N SER A 526 -17.64 3.11 8.70
CA SER A 526 -17.07 4.26 9.56
C SER A 526 -16.37 5.62 9.18
N SER A 527 -15.28 6.11 9.88
CA SER A 527 -14.87 7.56 10.09
C SER A 527 -13.65 7.96 10.97
N THR A 528 -12.40 7.54 10.64
CA THR A 528 -11.10 8.18 11.01
C THR A 528 -11.08 9.71 10.82
N VAL A 529 -10.19 10.45 11.53
CA VAL A 529 -9.69 11.78 11.11
C VAL A 529 -8.17 12.05 11.46
N PHE A 530 -7.41 13.00 10.82
CA PHE A 530 -5.92 13.15 10.91
C PHE A 530 -5.34 14.58 11.21
N SER A 531 -4.24 14.63 11.97
CA SER A 531 -3.51 15.84 12.44
C SER A 531 -1.98 15.65 12.37
N LEU A 532 -1.17 16.68 12.68
CA LEU A 532 0.06 16.62 13.51
C LEU A 532 0.92 17.91 13.46
N TYR A 533 1.37 18.37 14.62
CA TYR A 533 2.28 19.52 14.80
C TYR A 533 3.72 19.27 14.30
N ALA A 534 4.55 20.32 14.25
CA ALA A 534 5.91 20.26 13.71
C ALA A 534 7.00 20.03 14.78
N GLY A 535 7.95 19.14 14.49
CA GLY A 535 9.18 18.90 15.26
C GLY A 535 10.43 18.88 14.35
N LEU A 536 11.52 19.51 14.79
CA LEU A 536 12.73 19.77 13.99
C LEU A 536 13.79 18.65 14.08
N LYS A 537 14.36 18.28 12.91
CA LYS A 537 15.58 17.46 12.70
C LYS A 537 15.45 15.97 13.13
N LYS A 538 16.17 15.01 12.54
CA LYS A 538 17.28 15.07 11.57
C LYS A 538 17.16 13.90 10.58
N VAL A 539 17.38 14.15 9.28
CA VAL A 539 17.41 13.11 8.24
C VAL A 539 18.67 12.24 8.40
N GLN A 540 18.50 10.92 8.30
CA GLN A 540 19.57 10.01 7.86
C GLN A 540 18.98 9.01 6.86
N LEU A 541 19.61 8.90 5.69
CA LEU A 541 19.10 8.13 4.56
C LEU A 541 19.13 6.62 4.82
N CYS A 542 18.07 5.93 4.41
CA CYS A 542 18.15 4.62 3.76
C CYS A 542 17.27 4.64 2.50
N SER A 543 17.85 5.09 1.37
CA SER A 543 17.23 5.00 0.05
C SER A 543 17.33 3.58 -0.49
N GLY A 544 16.21 2.92 -0.77
CA GLY A 544 16.22 1.54 -1.26
C GLY A 544 14.88 1.06 -1.81
N ILE A 545 14.61 1.38 -3.09
CA ILE A 545 13.82 0.60 -4.07
C ILE A 545 12.51 -0.03 -3.56
N PHE A 546 11.36 0.50 -3.99
CA PHE A 546 10.22 -0.33 -4.46
C PHE A 546 9.27 0.49 -5.33
N ASN A 547 8.93 -0.01 -6.52
CA ASN A 547 8.03 0.63 -7.46
C ASN A 547 7.32 -0.44 -8.32
N HIS A 548 5.98 -0.33 -8.45
CA HIS A 548 5.09 -1.14 -9.29
C HIS A 548 4.95 -2.64 -8.85
N SER A 549 3.81 -3.34 -9.01
CA SER A 549 2.60 -3.08 -9.82
C SER A 549 1.36 -3.74 -9.20
N ILE A 550 0.19 -3.09 -9.25
CA ILE A 550 -1.12 -3.78 -9.39
C ILE A 550 -2.00 -2.92 -10.30
N ASP A 551 -2.15 -3.34 -11.56
CA ASP A 551 -3.23 -2.91 -12.45
C ASP A 551 -3.46 -3.99 -13.52
N VAL A 552 -4.68 -4.00 -14.08
CA VAL A 552 -5.17 -4.91 -15.13
C VAL A 552 -5.42 -6.36 -14.70
N LEU A 553 -6.66 -6.62 -14.26
CA LEU A 553 -7.53 -7.67 -14.83
C LEU A 553 -8.97 -7.51 -14.28
N PHE A 554 -9.88 -8.31 -14.85
CA PHE A 554 -11.27 -8.56 -14.42
C PHE A 554 -12.38 -7.58 -14.86
N ALA A 555 -13.16 -8.07 -15.82
CA ALA A 555 -14.57 -7.72 -15.96
C ALA A 555 -15.41 -9.00 -15.73
N GLY A 556 -16.53 -8.87 -15.03
CA GLY A 556 -17.64 -9.84 -15.04
C GLY A 556 -17.59 -11.01 -14.04
N LEU A 557 -18.31 -10.86 -12.92
CA LEU A 557 -19.38 -11.78 -12.46
C LEU A 557 -20.14 -11.14 -11.28
N LYS A 558 -21.34 -11.66 -10.96
CA LYS A 558 -22.32 -10.99 -10.07
C LYS A 558 -22.60 -11.80 -8.79
N LYS A 559 -22.74 -11.06 -7.69
CA LYS A 559 -23.48 -11.37 -6.44
C LYS A 559 -22.93 -12.47 -5.52
N SER A 560 -22.27 -12.05 -4.44
CA SER A 560 -22.64 -12.48 -3.08
C SER A 560 -22.50 -11.32 -2.08
N VAL A 561 -23.63 -10.67 -1.76
CA VAL A 561 -23.66 -9.49 -0.87
C VAL A 561 -23.65 -9.94 0.59
N CYS A 562 -22.74 -9.40 1.41
CA CYS A 562 -22.65 -9.69 2.84
C CYS A 562 -22.12 -8.46 3.61
N TRP A 563 -23.05 -7.65 4.12
CA TRP A 563 -22.81 -6.44 4.92
C TRP A 563 -22.37 -6.76 6.36
N THR A 564 -21.57 -5.87 6.96
CA THR A 564 -21.15 -5.86 8.37
C THR A 564 -20.91 -4.41 8.84
N GLU A 565 -20.84 -4.18 10.16
CA GLU A 565 -20.92 -2.87 10.88
C GLU A 565 -19.64 -1.97 10.81
N GLU A 566 -19.60 -0.87 11.58
CA GLU A 566 -18.99 0.40 11.13
C GLU A 566 -17.50 0.68 11.52
N SER A 567 -16.63 1.08 10.56
CA SER A 567 -15.13 1.02 10.60
C SER A 567 -14.16 1.79 9.55
N SER A 568 -14.02 3.14 9.42
CA SER A 568 -13.37 3.90 8.27
C SER A 568 -12.28 4.97 8.52
N THR A 569 -11.85 5.63 7.41
CA THR A 569 -10.76 6.48 6.87
C THR A 569 -10.65 8.03 6.84
N VAL A 570 -9.44 8.63 6.88
CA VAL A 570 -9.04 10.05 6.56
C VAL A 570 -7.57 10.07 6.09
N PHE A 571 -7.09 11.21 5.57
CA PHE A 571 -5.73 11.62 5.28
C PHE A 571 -5.47 13.09 5.66
N ARG A 572 -4.28 13.42 6.20
CA ARG A 572 -3.81 14.80 6.39
C ARG A 572 -2.72 15.05 5.38
N ALA A 573 -2.95 16.02 4.54
CA ALA A 573 -2.04 16.45 3.51
C ALA A 573 -1.41 17.79 3.90
N LYS A 574 -0.09 17.94 3.71
CA LYS A 574 0.61 19.23 3.82
C LYS A 574 0.80 19.82 2.43
N PHE A 575 0.59 21.12 2.29
CA PHE A 575 0.73 21.80 1.01
C PHE A 575 2.17 21.70 0.46
N ASP A 576 2.31 21.17 -0.76
CA ASP A 576 3.57 21.09 -1.50
C ASP A 576 3.57 22.16 -2.60
N ALA A 577 4.22 23.28 -2.31
CA ALA A 577 4.28 24.43 -3.21
C ALA A 577 5.01 24.13 -4.53
N ASP A 578 5.98 23.21 -4.54
CA ASP A 578 6.72 22.83 -5.76
C ASP A 578 5.85 21.98 -6.69
N LEU A 579 5.12 21.01 -6.12
CA LEU A 579 4.15 20.20 -6.85
C LEU A 579 2.98 21.06 -7.32
N TRP A 580 2.46 21.96 -6.47
CA TRP A 580 1.38 22.87 -6.84
C TRP A 580 1.78 23.82 -7.97
N LYS A 581 3.01 24.36 -7.94
CA LYS A 581 3.54 25.19 -9.03
C LYS A 581 3.55 24.43 -10.35
N LEU A 582 4.03 23.19 -10.37
CA LEU A 582 4.02 22.36 -11.59
C LEU A 582 2.59 22.10 -12.10
N VAL A 583 1.64 21.82 -11.21
CA VAL A 583 0.21 21.67 -11.55
C VAL A 583 -0.34 22.96 -12.17
N THR A 584 -0.07 24.10 -11.53
CA THR A 584 -0.51 25.42 -11.98
C THR A 584 0.07 25.77 -13.35
N ASP A 585 1.38 25.61 -13.54
CA ASP A 585 2.07 25.92 -14.79
C ASP A 585 1.52 25.07 -15.96
N GLU A 586 1.21 23.79 -15.74
CA GLU A 586 0.59 22.94 -16.76
C GLU A 586 -0.84 23.38 -17.11
N ILE A 587 -1.66 23.74 -16.12
CA ILE A 587 -3.03 24.21 -16.36
C ILE A 587 -3.02 25.54 -17.12
N LYS A 588 -2.11 26.45 -16.78
CA LYS A 588 -1.93 27.72 -17.50
C LYS A 588 -1.55 27.49 -18.96
N ASP A 589 -0.53 26.67 -19.20
CA ASP A 589 -0.04 26.36 -20.55
C ASP A 589 -1.12 25.69 -21.43
N VAL A 590 -1.95 24.81 -20.87
CA VAL A 590 -2.97 24.06 -21.63
C VAL A 590 -4.29 24.83 -21.78
N TYR A 591 -4.77 25.54 -20.75
CA TYR A 591 -6.14 26.08 -20.71
C TYR A 591 -6.24 27.62 -20.74
N LEU A 592 -5.18 28.34 -20.36
CA LEU A 592 -5.19 29.82 -20.23
C LEU A 592 -4.32 30.54 -21.27
N CYS A 593 -3.49 29.83 -22.04
CA CYS A 593 -2.77 30.45 -23.15
C CYS A 593 -3.74 31.05 -24.19
N GLN A 594 -3.29 32.07 -24.93
CA GLN A 594 -4.14 32.82 -25.88
C GLN A 594 -4.75 31.95 -26.99
N THR A 595 -4.10 30.84 -27.35
CA THR A 595 -4.58 29.90 -28.38
C THR A 595 -4.46 28.46 -27.87
N PRO A 596 -5.39 28.01 -27.01
CA PRO A 596 -5.36 26.66 -26.44
C PRO A 596 -5.34 25.59 -27.53
N LYS A 597 -4.36 24.69 -27.47
CA LYS A 597 -4.22 23.57 -28.43
C LYS A 597 -4.58 22.25 -27.75
N ARG A 598 -5.48 21.49 -28.37
CA ARG A 598 -5.91 20.17 -27.90
C ARG A 598 -4.69 19.25 -27.72
N PRO A 599 -4.39 18.72 -26.52
CA PRO A 599 -3.22 17.90 -26.28
C PRO A 599 -3.18 16.64 -27.17
N THR A 600 -2.10 16.45 -27.94
CA THR A 600 -1.90 15.28 -28.82
C THR A 600 -0.99 14.21 -28.20
N ARG A 601 -0.29 14.54 -27.12
CA ARG A 601 0.55 13.68 -26.29
C ARG A 601 0.56 14.21 -24.86
N LEU A 602 0.86 13.36 -23.87
CA LEU A 602 1.15 13.83 -22.51
C LEU A 602 2.43 14.67 -22.54
N SER A 603 2.46 15.78 -21.80
CA SER A 603 3.66 16.59 -21.63
C SER A 603 4.66 15.90 -20.70
N GLU A 604 5.93 16.28 -20.77
CA GLU A 604 6.92 15.82 -19.78
C GLU A 604 6.60 16.37 -18.37
N ARG A 605 5.95 17.53 -18.28
CA ARG A 605 5.48 18.10 -17.00
C ARG A 605 4.37 17.24 -16.39
N SER A 606 3.40 16.74 -17.16
CA SER A 606 2.39 15.77 -16.69
C SER A 606 3.01 14.49 -16.13
N LYS A 607 4.08 13.97 -16.76
CA LYS A 607 4.79 12.79 -16.24
C LYS A 607 5.47 13.10 -14.90
N LEU A 608 6.20 14.22 -14.84
CA LEU A 608 6.86 14.69 -13.61
C LEU A 608 5.87 14.95 -12.47
N ILE A 609 4.68 15.51 -12.77
CA ILE A 609 3.59 15.68 -11.80
C ILE A 609 3.13 14.31 -11.28
N SER A 610 2.94 13.31 -12.16
CA SER A 610 2.55 11.95 -11.76
C SER A 610 3.59 11.31 -10.83
N GLU A 611 4.88 11.45 -11.13
CA GLU A 611 5.98 10.97 -10.29
C GLU A 611 6.02 11.70 -8.93
N LYS A 612 5.90 13.03 -8.92
CA LYS A 612 5.85 13.82 -7.67
C LYS A 612 4.60 13.53 -6.84
N ILE A 613 3.46 13.21 -7.44
CA ILE A 613 2.27 12.75 -6.71
C ILE A 613 2.56 11.47 -5.92
N GLU A 614 3.33 10.52 -6.47
CA GLU A 614 3.72 9.30 -5.76
C GLU A 614 4.70 9.55 -4.61
N VAL A 615 5.59 10.54 -4.75
CA VAL A 615 6.44 10.99 -3.64
C VAL A 615 5.59 11.67 -2.57
N TYR A 616 4.73 12.61 -2.95
CA TYR A 616 3.83 13.36 -2.07
C TYR A 616 2.96 12.44 -1.22
N ARG A 617 2.33 11.42 -1.83
CA ARG A 617 1.48 10.43 -1.12
C ARG A 617 2.23 9.65 -0.05
N LYS A 618 3.56 9.56 -0.13
CA LYS A 618 4.44 8.85 0.81
C LYS A 618 5.13 9.76 1.83
N THR A 619 5.23 11.07 1.57
CA THR A 619 6.05 11.99 2.38
C THR A 619 5.30 13.20 2.96
N MET A 620 4.25 13.68 2.27
CA MET A 620 3.43 14.82 2.68
C MET A 620 2.04 14.41 3.20
N VAL A 621 1.75 13.11 3.16
CA VAL A 621 0.50 12.51 3.64
C VAL A 621 0.84 11.52 4.75
N THR A 622 0.33 11.78 5.96
CA THR A 622 0.53 10.93 7.16
C THR A 622 -0.66 9.99 7.36
N PHE A 623 -0.57 8.95 8.21
CA PHE A 623 -1.70 8.16 8.74
C PHE A 623 -1.90 8.36 10.27
N LEU A 624 -3.12 8.69 10.75
CA LEU A 624 -3.50 8.74 12.18
C LEU A 624 -4.40 7.58 12.66
N CYS A 625 -5.74 7.65 12.56
CA CYS A 625 -6.60 6.78 13.40
C CYS A 625 -7.92 6.29 12.80
N GLU A 626 -8.14 4.98 12.67
CA GLU A 626 -9.42 4.38 12.26
C GLU A 626 -10.36 4.20 13.47
N ILE A 627 -11.53 4.86 13.44
CA ILE A 627 -12.41 5.08 14.61
C ILE A 627 -13.89 4.86 14.23
N PRO A 628 -14.78 4.37 15.12
CA PRO A 628 -16.18 4.07 14.81
C PRO A 628 -17.01 5.22 14.23
N SER A 629 -18.15 4.88 13.61
CA SER A 629 -18.96 5.84 12.86
C SER A 629 -19.97 6.49 13.74
N VAL A 630 -20.39 7.66 13.31
CA VAL A 630 -21.62 8.27 13.78
C VAL A 630 -22.50 8.59 12.58
N LYS A 631 -23.69 7.97 12.56
CA LYS A 631 -24.75 8.33 11.65
C LYS A 631 -25.43 9.60 12.15
N ALA A 632 -25.59 10.54 11.22
CA ALA A 632 -26.35 11.74 11.43
C ALA A 632 -27.83 11.40 11.67
N THR A 633 -28.37 11.97 12.74
CA THR A 633 -29.81 12.16 12.90
C THR A 633 -30.07 13.66 12.89
N SER A 634 -31.25 14.07 12.42
CA SER A 634 -31.69 15.46 12.51
C SER A 634 -32.92 15.55 13.41
N ARG A 635 -32.83 16.36 14.47
CA ARG A 635 -34.01 16.98 15.07
C ARG A 635 -33.91 18.48 14.80
N GLU A 636 -35.01 19.10 14.39
CA GLU A 636 -35.02 20.51 14.01
C GLU A 636 -34.89 21.43 15.24
N ILE A 637 -33.66 21.68 15.68
CA ILE A 637 -33.33 22.74 16.64
C ILE A 637 -32.04 23.42 16.19
N SER A 638 -32.16 24.54 15.49
CA SER A 638 -31.02 25.41 15.14
C SER A 638 -31.33 26.87 15.45
N GLN A 639 -30.31 27.65 15.81
CA GLN A 639 -30.43 29.10 15.99
C GLN A 639 -29.80 29.82 14.81
N THR A 640 -30.61 30.60 14.11
CA THR A 640 -30.17 31.43 12.98
C THR A 640 -29.91 32.86 13.45
N HIS A 641 -28.64 33.27 13.51
CA HIS A 641 -28.32 34.69 13.61
C HIS A 641 -28.73 35.38 12.31
N VAL A 642 -29.62 36.37 12.38
CA VAL A 642 -30.22 37.02 11.19
C VAL A 642 -29.16 37.50 10.20
N ASN A 643 -28.08 38.12 10.70
CA ASN A 643 -27.04 38.77 9.90
C ASN A 643 -25.84 37.86 9.57
N SER A 644 -25.85 36.58 9.97
CA SER A 644 -24.77 35.63 9.64
C SER A 644 -25.11 34.84 8.38
N PRO A 645 -24.16 34.47 7.51
CA PRO A 645 -24.38 33.47 6.46
C PRO A 645 -24.45 32.04 7.04
N TYR A 646 -24.13 31.85 8.33
CA TYR A 646 -24.09 30.56 8.99
C TYR A 646 -25.31 30.27 9.87
N VAL A 647 -25.56 28.98 10.09
CA VAL A 647 -26.46 28.44 11.11
C VAL A 647 -25.61 27.95 12.28
N PHE A 648 -26.04 28.29 13.50
CA PHE A 648 -25.35 27.86 14.71
C PHE A 648 -26.15 26.78 15.46
N PRO A 649 -25.46 25.75 15.99
CA PRO A 649 -26.06 24.68 16.76
C PRO A 649 -26.58 25.21 18.10
N VAL A 650 -27.67 24.63 18.60
CA VAL A 650 -28.22 25.03 19.91
C VAL A 650 -27.57 24.20 20.99
N VAL A 651 -26.77 24.85 21.84
CA VAL A 651 -26.07 24.21 22.96
C VAL A 651 -27.06 23.77 24.04
N THR A 652 -27.67 22.60 23.88
CA THR A 652 -28.31 21.90 24.98
C THR A 652 -27.23 21.27 25.85
N LYS A 653 -26.98 21.87 27.02
CA LYS A 653 -26.13 21.26 28.05
C LYS A 653 -26.74 19.94 28.52
N GLY A 654 -26.33 18.84 27.90
CA GLY A 654 -26.67 17.49 28.35
C GLY A 654 -26.06 17.24 29.73
N SER A 655 -26.78 16.48 30.56
CA SER A 655 -26.19 15.87 31.75
C SER A 655 -25.27 14.74 31.29
N VAL A 656 -23.98 15.04 31.13
CA VAL A 656 -22.97 14.02 30.84
C VAL A 656 -22.90 13.09 32.04
N ASP A 657 -23.32 11.84 31.85
CA ASP A 657 -23.04 10.79 32.81
C ASP A 657 -21.54 10.48 32.70
N GLN A 658 -20.76 11.01 33.64
CA GLN A 658 -19.30 10.87 33.66
C GLN A 658 -18.92 9.45 34.06
N SER A 659 -19.19 8.47 33.19
CA SER A 659 -18.58 7.16 33.27
C SER A 659 -17.07 7.38 33.12
N THR A 660 -16.37 7.36 34.25
CA THR A 660 -14.91 7.46 34.32
C THR A 660 -14.36 6.14 33.80
N GLU A 661 -14.29 6.03 32.48
CA GLU A 661 -13.88 4.81 31.80
C GLU A 661 -12.49 4.41 32.32
N ASN A 662 -12.40 3.19 32.85
CA ASN A 662 -11.23 2.77 33.60
C ASN A 662 -10.05 2.58 32.63
N ILE A 663 -9.19 3.60 32.53
CA ILE A 663 -8.03 3.61 31.65
C ILE A 663 -7.09 2.41 31.87
N GLU A 664 -6.98 1.87 33.08
CA GLU A 664 -6.18 0.66 33.32
C GLU A 664 -6.80 -0.55 32.61
N LEU A 665 -8.13 -0.69 32.67
CA LEU A 665 -8.87 -1.73 31.95
C LEU A 665 -8.76 -1.54 30.44
N THR A 666 -8.91 -0.30 29.94
CA THR A 666 -8.76 0.03 28.52
C THR A 666 -7.35 -0.32 28.01
N LEU A 667 -6.29 0.04 28.74
CA LEU A 667 -4.91 -0.28 28.36
C LEU A 667 -4.56 -1.77 28.52
N CYS A 668 -5.21 -2.49 29.44
CA CYS A 668 -5.13 -3.96 29.48
C CYS A 668 -5.81 -4.60 28.26
N ASN A 669 -6.99 -4.11 27.87
CA ASN A 669 -7.69 -4.56 26.67
C ASN A 669 -6.88 -4.28 25.39
N VAL A 670 -6.24 -3.12 25.28
CA VAL A 670 -5.29 -2.77 24.19
C VAL A 670 -4.18 -3.83 24.07
N ASN A 671 -3.51 -4.18 25.18
CA ASN A 671 -2.47 -5.20 25.16
C ASN A 671 -2.99 -6.57 24.69
N ARG A 672 -4.18 -6.98 25.15
CA ARG A 672 -4.85 -8.22 24.71
C ARG A 672 -5.08 -8.24 23.19
N VAL A 673 -5.76 -7.24 22.65
CA VAL A 673 -6.12 -7.22 21.21
C VAL A 673 -4.89 -7.08 20.29
N ILE A 674 -3.81 -6.48 20.77
CA ILE A 674 -2.52 -6.42 20.07
C ILE A 674 -1.89 -7.82 19.94
N ASP A 675 -1.91 -8.63 21.00
CA ASP A 675 -1.42 -10.02 20.96
C ASP A 675 -2.31 -10.88 20.04
N GLU A 676 -3.63 -10.87 20.24
CA GLU A 676 -4.57 -11.66 19.45
C GLU A 676 -4.54 -11.29 17.95
N THR A 677 -4.39 -10.00 17.62
CA THR A 677 -4.20 -9.57 16.23
C THR A 677 -2.89 -10.09 15.64
N TYR A 678 -1.79 -10.09 16.42
CA TYR A 678 -0.54 -10.66 15.94
C TYR A 678 -0.68 -12.17 15.69
N GLU A 679 -1.36 -12.92 16.55
CA GLU A 679 -1.63 -14.35 16.32
C GLU A 679 -2.46 -14.55 15.04
N ILE A 680 -3.56 -13.83 14.85
CA ILE A 680 -4.38 -13.89 13.63
C ILE A 680 -3.55 -13.54 12.37
N CYS A 681 -2.67 -12.53 12.43
CA CYS A 681 -1.81 -12.16 11.31
C CYS A 681 -0.67 -13.17 11.01
N VAL A 682 -0.29 -14.00 11.98
CA VAL A 682 0.71 -15.06 11.82
C VAL A 682 0.06 -16.37 11.36
N GLU A 683 -1.03 -16.80 12.01
CA GLU A 683 -1.78 -18.01 11.68
C GLU A 683 -2.61 -17.88 10.40
N GLY A 684 -3.07 -16.66 10.08
CA GLY A 684 -3.74 -16.31 8.83
C GLY A 684 -2.84 -16.36 7.59
N ARG A 685 -1.54 -16.67 7.74
CA ARG A 685 -0.65 -16.96 6.61
C ARG A 685 -1.03 -18.33 6.03
N PRO A 686 -1.42 -18.45 4.74
CA PRO A 686 -1.80 -19.75 4.19
C PRO A 686 -0.64 -20.73 4.27
N PRO A 687 -0.89 -22.02 4.59
CA PRO A 687 0.15 -23.04 4.57
C PRO A 687 0.75 -23.10 3.15
N LYS A 688 2.07 -22.88 3.06
CA LYS A 688 2.81 -22.87 1.79
C LYS A 688 2.75 -24.29 1.19
N SER A 689 2.03 -24.43 0.06
CA SER A 689 1.81 -25.68 -0.69
C SER A 689 2.98 -26.10 -1.58
#